data_AF-A0A423MLX8-F1
#
_entry.id   AF-A0A423MLX8-F1
#
_cell.length_a   1.000
_cell.length_b   1.000
_cell.length_c   1.000
_cell.angle_alpha   90.00
_cell.angle_beta   90.00
_cell.angle_gamma   90.00
#
_symmetry.space_group_name_H-M   'P 1'
#
loop_
_entity.id
_entity.type
_entity.pdbx_description
1 polymer ?
#
loop_
_entity_poly.entity_id
_entity_poly.type
_entity_poly.pdbx_seq_one_letter_code
_entity_poly.pdbx_strand_id
1 'polypeptide(L)'
;MQKPPPFVLTEAVHTTATAPPGMRIHPSTGTTIPNSGRFGPPRNTRRYQQVLQHFTGPLEAEYQGKTTHIPLTIEADLAAARQEVSTHPLPPAASLIRELGVRNTVIQRKSQQLLHETQLSHGFYGSDPTDKTVFQFLSRAQIVDPILSPNGPGMNLWKQSYRAALEARLLAQTLSVLHQQQANVHIWLTTVQANEQAQAAAAEAARQAAERARIAAEQQRQQALADAARRQREQEQRDREREKNALESKAREEAQAKRRAEYEARFKAMRDWLASLDEAKKQRPYAVSVSTVATTPVFTVASGQLATRTATAAAVRAALQNGVATVTTLAAASASAVLVGFAALLFPSPLADGEGQTIPDPLSEFKPDNVTGWMMEFTSFKPEQSRALSVPLSALLPALQDDLYAIAQAGGDIDLPVTLGSKTTQNATEFFVAATNGTTIPSKAPVRLSTFDPGINAYRVYSPDAPSIGMTWIPIVTPGNASTTRPPAGRKIIVYDGTTVAALEGRIDTHPELDAYSFGGFITVFPVESGIPPIFTMFRDRRQDPGVATGNGQVVSGNWLGAASTPQGAPIPAQVADKLRGREFSNFRTFRETFWKLVANDPELKNQFIETNVEEMKGGRAPFVRKIDRQGGQVKFELHHMEHISKGGEVYGIDNIRIATPRQHSEIHRGEN
;
A
#
# COMPACT_ATOMS: atom_id res chain seq x y z
N MET A 1 -19.65 106.29 -130.34
CA MET A 1 -18.48 105.74 -131.06
C MET A 1 -18.55 104.23 -130.98
N GLN A 2 -18.73 103.55 -132.12
CA GLN A 2 -18.81 102.08 -132.22
C GLN A 2 -17.47 101.45 -131.83
N LYS A 3 -17.50 100.41 -130.99
CA LYS A 3 -16.33 99.58 -130.68
C LYS A 3 -15.89 98.83 -131.96
N PRO A 4 -14.58 98.75 -132.25
CA PRO A 4 -14.10 97.98 -133.39
C PRO A 4 -14.45 96.49 -133.22
N PRO A 5 -14.65 95.75 -134.33
CA PRO A 5 -14.98 94.32 -134.27
C PRO A 5 -13.84 93.52 -133.65
N PRO A 6 -14.14 92.43 -132.90
CA PRO A 6 -13.12 91.55 -132.35
C PRO A 6 -12.41 90.79 -133.47
N PHE A 7 -11.08 90.64 -133.33
CA PHE A 7 -10.25 89.80 -134.18
C PHE A 7 -10.72 88.33 -134.05
N VAL A 8 -11.26 87.77 -135.14
CA VAL A 8 -11.64 86.35 -135.22
C VAL A 8 -10.59 85.65 -136.08
N LEU A 9 -9.77 84.80 -135.46
CA LEU A 9 -8.88 83.88 -136.16
C LEU A 9 -9.73 82.68 -136.61
N THR A 10 -10.07 82.61 -137.90
CA THR A 10 -10.95 81.56 -138.44
C THR A 10 -10.21 80.28 -138.86
N GLU A 11 -8.88 80.27 -138.87
CA GLU A 11 -8.08 79.09 -139.19
C GLU A 11 -6.77 79.08 -138.38
N ALA A 12 -6.25 77.88 -138.06
CA ALA A 12 -5.09 77.71 -137.20
C ALA A 12 -3.79 78.12 -137.91
N VAL A 13 -3.15 79.18 -137.43
CA VAL A 13 -1.80 79.57 -137.87
C VAL A 13 -0.80 78.64 -137.20
N HIS A 14 -0.25 77.68 -137.94
CA HIS A 14 0.84 76.83 -137.48
C HIS A 14 2.18 77.41 -137.91
N THR A 15 2.96 77.93 -136.97
CA THR A 15 4.38 78.22 -137.17
C THR A 15 5.20 77.03 -136.68
N THR A 16 5.80 76.28 -137.60
CA THR A 16 6.82 75.27 -137.26
C THR A 16 8.19 75.93 -137.23
N ALA A 17 8.78 76.04 -136.05
CA ALA A 17 10.17 76.40 -135.87
C ALA A 17 10.89 75.27 -135.14
N THR A 18 12.12 74.97 -135.54
CA THR A 18 12.97 73.98 -134.87
C THR A 18 13.40 74.51 -133.51
N ALA A 19 13.13 73.77 -132.43
CA ALA A 19 13.50 74.18 -131.08
C ALA A 19 15.04 74.22 -130.92
N PRO A 20 15.63 75.26 -130.29
CA PRO A 20 17.06 75.33 -130.04
C PRO A 20 17.57 74.17 -129.17
N PRO A 21 18.84 73.73 -129.34
CA PRO A 21 19.42 72.63 -128.56
C PRO A 21 19.32 72.90 -127.06
N GLY A 22 18.69 71.99 -126.31
CA GLY A 22 18.53 72.06 -124.85
C GLY A 22 17.17 72.56 -124.35
N MET A 23 16.25 72.95 -125.23
CA MET A 23 14.90 73.37 -124.82
C MET A 23 13.96 72.16 -124.70
N ARG A 24 13.45 71.87 -123.48
CA ARG A 24 12.45 70.82 -123.25
C ARG A 24 11.08 71.30 -123.73
N ILE A 25 10.49 70.60 -124.70
CA ILE A 25 9.10 70.81 -125.12
C ILE A 25 8.17 70.10 -124.13
N HIS A 26 7.30 70.86 -123.47
CA HIS A 26 6.27 70.28 -122.60
C HIS A 26 5.12 69.69 -123.45
N PRO A 27 4.70 68.44 -123.22
CA PRO A 27 3.57 67.85 -123.94
C PRO A 27 2.27 68.60 -123.63
N SER A 28 1.43 68.87 -124.64
CA SER A 28 0.19 69.66 -124.47
C SER A 28 -0.92 68.95 -123.68
N THR A 29 -0.68 67.73 -123.24
CA THR A 29 -1.57 66.98 -122.34
C THR A 29 -0.75 66.35 -121.21
N GLY A 30 -0.51 67.12 -120.15
CA GLY A 30 -0.01 66.62 -118.87
C GLY A 30 -1.17 66.41 -117.88
N THR A 31 -1.24 65.23 -117.27
CA THR A 31 -2.25 64.83 -116.26
C THR A 31 -2.01 65.45 -114.87
N THR A 32 -1.18 66.49 -114.77
CA THR A 32 -0.83 67.15 -113.51
C THR A 32 -1.18 68.64 -113.60
N ILE A 33 -2.28 69.03 -112.97
CA ILE A 33 -2.70 70.44 -112.85
C ILE A 33 -1.95 71.08 -111.68
N PRO A 34 -1.28 72.24 -111.84
CA PRO A 34 -0.57 72.92 -110.76
C PRO A 34 -1.53 73.54 -109.72
N ASN A 35 -1.12 73.50 -108.44
CA ASN A 35 -1.88 73.95 -107.26
C ASN A 35 -2.04 75.48 -107.11
N SER A 36 -1.89 76.27 -108.18
CA SER A 36 -2.05 77.73 -108.13
C SER A 36 -2.78 78.25 -109.38
N GLY A 37 -4.04 78.63 -109.20
CA GLY A 37 -4.91 79.19 -110.23
C GLY A 37 -6.38 79.13 -109.79
N ARG A 38 -7.26 79.83 -110.52
CA ARG A 38 -8.72 79.97 -110.27
C ARG A 38 -9.52 78.65 -110.24
N PHE A 39 -8.84 77.51 -110.34
CA PHE A 39 -9.39 76.15 -110.39
C PHE A 39 -8.64 75.14 -109.49
N GLY A 40 -7.83 75.59 -108.52
CA GLY A 40 -7.36 74.74 -107.42
C GLY A 40 -8.48 74.48 -106.39
N PRO A 41 -8.47 73.36 -105.64
CA PRO A 41 -9.56 73.02 -104.73
C PRO A 41 -9.76 74.14 -103.68
N PRO A 42 -11.01 74.65 -103.50
CA PRO A 42 -11.27 75.85 -102.72
C PRO A 42 -11.01 75.62 -101.22
N ARG A 43 -10.16 76.46 -100.61
CA ARG A 43 -9.97 76.59 -99.15
C ARG A 43 -11.19 77.23 -98.46
N ASN A 44 -12.41 76.75 -98.74
CA ASN A 44 -13.61 77.26 -98.09
C ASN A 44 -13.95 76.43 -96.84
N THR A 45 -13.16 76.63 -95.79
CA THR A 45 -13.28 75.92 -94.50
C THR A 45 -14.70 76.00 -93.92
N ARG A 46 -15.38 77.15 -94.11
CA ARG A 46 -16.76 77.37 -93.62
C ARG A 46 -17.79 76.44 -94.29
N ARG A 47 -17.65 76.19 -95.59
CA ARG A 47 -18.54 75.28 -96.34
C ARG A 47 -18.34 73.83 -95.89
N TYR A 48 -17.08 73.40 -95.75
CA TYR A 48 -16.78 72.04 -95.30
C TYR A 48 -17.14 71.83 -93.83
N GLN A 49 -17.03 72.84 -92.98
CA GLN A 49 -17.50 72.78 -91.60
C GLN A 49 -18.99 72.39 -91.52
N GLN A 50 -19.85 73.01 -92.34
CA GLN A 50 -21.27 72.66 -92.39
C GLN A 50 -21.49 71.22 -92.88
N VAL A 51 -20.75 70.80 -93.92
CA VAL A 51 -20.85 69.44 -94.47
C VAL A 51 -20.45 68.38 -93.43
N LEU A 52 -19.37 68.61 -92.68
CA LEU A 52 -18.93 67.70 -91.62
C LEU A 52 -19.95 67.70 -90.45
N GLN A 53 -20.44 68.88 -90.03
CA GLN A 53 -21.43 68.99 -88.95
C GLN A 53 -22.76 68.29 -89.27
N HIS A 54 -23.24 68.37 -90.52
CA HIS A 54 -24.44 67.64 -90.97
C HIS A 54 -24.28 66.12 -90.86
N PHE A 55 -23.05 65.61 -90.90
CA PHE A 55 -22.75 64.20 -90.72
C PHE A 55 -22.52 63.84 -89.24
N THR A 56 -21.73 64.62 -88.51
CA THR A 56 -21.36 64.29 -87.12
C THR A 56 -22.52 64.48 -86.15
N GLY A 57 -23.35 65.52 -86.30
CA GLY A 57 -24.41 65.84 -85.34
C GLY A 57 -25.44 64.71 -85.13
N PRO A 58 -26.03 64.12 -86.19
CA PRO A 58 -26.94 62.98 -86.06
C PRO A 58 -26.27 61.74 -85.46
N LEU A 59 -25.01 61.48 -85.80
CA LEU A 59 -24.25 60.35 -85.27
C LEU A 59 -23.91 60.52 -83.79
N GLU A 60 -23.59 61.73 -83.36
CA GLU A 60 -23.38 62.05 -81.95
C GLU A 60 -24.68 61.86 -81.15
N ALA A 61 -25.84 62.28 -81.68
CA ALA A 61 -27.13 62.05 -81.05
C ALA A 61 -27.48 60.55 -80.95
N GLU A 62 -27.22 59.77 -82.01
CA GLU A 62 -27.38 58.32 -82.01
C GLU A 62 -26.47 57.66 -80.96
N TYR A 63 -25.21 58.09 -80.88
CA TYR A 63 -24.26 57.63 -79.87
C TYR A 63 -24.71 57.93 -78.44
N GLN A 64 -25.24 59.12 -78.16
CA GLN A 64 -25.81 59.45 -76.86
C GLN A 64 -27.02 58.56 -76.54
N GLY A 65 -27.88 58.30 -77.53
CA GLY A 65 -28.98 57.35 -77.41
C GLY A 65 -28.49 55.95 -77.03
N LYS A 66 -27.52 55.40 -77.77
CA LYS A 66 -26.92 54.08 -77.49
C LYS A 66 -26.23 54.02 -76.13
N THR A 67 -25.62 55.12 -75.68
CA THR A 67 -24.95 55.20 -74.37
C THR A 67 -25.93 54.95 -73.21
N THR A 68 -27.14 55.51 -73.28
CA THR A 68 -28.19 55.26 -72.26
C THR A 68 -28.70 53.82 -72.24
N HIS A 69 -28.52 53.07 -73.35
CA HIS A 69 -28.95 51.68 -73.49
C HIS A 69 -27.84 50.66 -73.19
N ILE A 70 -26.64 51.09 -72.77
CA ILE A 70 -25.53 50.19 -72.41
C ILE A 70 -25.96 49.07 -71.44
N PRO A 71 -26.71 49.32 -70.34
CA PRO A 71 -27.10 48.26 -69.41
C PRO A 71 -27.95 47.16 -70.06
N LEU A 72 -28.88 47.54 -70.95
CA LEU A 72 -29.75 46.58 -71.66
C LEU A 72 -28.95 45.74 -72.66
N THR A 73 -28.04 46.38 -73.40
CA THR A 73 -27.15 45.69 -74.36
C THR A 73 -26.25 44.69 -73.65
N ILE A 74 -25.70 45.06 -72.47
CA ILE A 74 -24.90 44.15 -71.64
C ILE A 74 -25.72 42.91 -71.24
N GLU A 75 -26.94 43.09 -70.74
CA GLU A 75 -27.77 41.93 -70.35
C GLU A 75 -28.12 41.03 -71.53
N ALA A 76 -28.36 41.60 -72.72
CA ALA A 76 -28.58 40.81 -73.93
C ALA A 76 -27.34 39.99 -74.32
N ASP A 77 -26.15 40.60 -74.29
CA ASP A 77 -24.88 39.91 -74.59
C ASP A 77 -24.57 38.82 -73.55
N LEU A 78 -24.84 39.09 -72.26
CA LEU A 78 -24.70 38.12 -71.18
C LEU A 78 -25.70 36.97 -71.32
N ALA A 79 -26.95 37.24 -71.68
CA ALA A 79 -27.96 36.22 -71.92
C ALA A 79 -27.57 35.29 -73.08
N ALA A 80 -27.03 35.85 -74.18
CA ALA A 80 -26.50 35.06 -75.29
C ALA A 80 -25.32 34.18 -74.83
N ALA A 81 -24.37 34.74 -74.10
CA ALA A 81 -23.22 33.99 -73.59
C ALA A 81 -23.61 32.89 -72.57
N ARG A 82 -24.69 33.08 -71.78
CA ARG A 82 -25.23 32.05 -70.88
C ARG A 82 -25.75 30.83 -71.62
N GLN A 83 -26.27 30.99 -72.85
CA GLN A 83 -26.77 29.87 -73.66
C GLN A 83 -25.64 28.96 -74.17
N GLU A 84 -24.40 29.44 -74.19
CA GLU A 84 -23.23 28.67 -74.62
C GLU A 84 -22.65 27.78 -73.52
N VAL A 85 -23.09 27.95 -72.27
CA VAL A 85 -22.57 27.25 -71.08
C VAL A 85 -23.65 26.35 -70.49
N SER A 86 -23.24 25.26 -69.82
CA SER A 86 -24.14 24.30 -69.19
C SER A 86 -25.14 24.93 -68.20
N THR A 87 -26.42 24.61 -68.38
CA THR A 87 -27.57 25.06 -67.57
C THR A 87 -27.82 24.21 -66.33
N HIS A 88 -26.97 23.23 -66.04
CA HIS A 88 -27.14 22.35 -64.90
C HIS A 88 -27.06 23.13 -63.58
N PRO A 89 -27.89 22.79 -62.57
CA PRO A 89 -27.88 23.46 -61.28
C PRO A 89 -26.54 23.17 -60.58
N LEU A 90 -25.93 24.22 -60.04
CA LEU A 90 -24.63 24.16 -59.35
C LEU A 90 -24.74 24.80 -57.95
N PRO A 91 -23.88 24.39 -56.99
CA PRO A 91 -23.74 25.07 -55.71
C PRO A 91 -23.50 26.58 -55.86
N PRO A 92 -23.83 27.41 -54.85
CA PRO A 92 -23.74 28.87 -54.93
C PRO A 92 -22.39 29.41 -55.42
N ALA A 93 -21.27 28.96 -54.84
CA ALA A 93 -19.93 29.40 -55.28
C ALA A 93 -19.63 28.98 -56.74
N ALA A 94 -19.99 27.75 -57.12
CA ALA A 94 -19.77 27.24 -58.48
C ALA A 94 -20.65 27.96 -59.53
N SER A 95 -21.88 28.33 -59.15
CA SER A 95 -22.77 29.16 -59.98
C SER A 95 -22.17 30.55 -60.23
N LEU A 96 -21.56 31.18 -59.21
CA LEU A 96 -20.89 32.48 -59.35
C LEU A 96 -19.61 32.38 -60.20
N ILE A 97 -18.83 31.31 -60.07
CA ILE A 97 -17.65 31.06 -60.93
C ILE A 97 -18.07 30.92 -62.40
N ARG A 98 -19.15 30.18 -62.67
CA ARG A 98 -19.71 30.07 -64.02
C ARG A 98 -20.12 31.44 -64.57
N GLU A 99 -20.81 32.24 -63.76
CA GLU A 99 -21.24 33.60 -64.10
C GLU A 99 -20.07 34.58 -64.35
N LEU A 100 -18.92 34.39 -63.67
CA LEU A 100 -17.68 35.09 -63.97
C LEU A 100 -17.10 34.65 -65.33
N GLY A 101 -17.15 33.34 -65.63
CA GLY A 101 -16.73 32.80 -66.91
C GLY A 101 -17.53 33.38 -68.08
N VAL A 102 -18.86 33.44 -67.96
CA VAL A 102 -19.76 34.07 -68.94
C VAL A 102 -19.39 35.54 -69.18
N ARG A 103 -19.20 36.32 -68.11
CA ARG A 103 -18.82 37.74 -68.21
C ARG A 103 -17.45 37.92 -68.86
N ASN A 104 -16.48 37.08 -68.52
CA ASN A 104 -15.16 37.10 -69.14
C ASN A 104 -15.25 36.85 -70.65
N THR A 105 -16.08 35.90 -71.10
CA THR A 105 -16.32 35.67 -72.54
C THR A 105 -16.85 36.92 -73.25
N VAL A 106 -17.83 37.61 -72.66
CA VAL A 106 -18.37 38.86 -73.23
C VAL A 106 -17.31 39.96 -73.23
N ILE A 107 -16.55 40.11 -72.15
CA ILE A 107 -15.45 41.08 -72.08
C ILE A 107 -14.42 40.82 -73.17
N GLN A 108 -13.99 39.56 -73.38
CA GLN A 108 -13.05 39.21 -74.45
C GLN A 108 -13.59 39.59 -75.84
N ARG A 109 -14.85 39.26 -76.13
CA ARG A 109 -15.51 39.61 -77.41
C ARG A 109 -15.58 41.11 -77.63
N LYS A 110 -16.02 41.87 -76.61
CA LYS A 110 -16.11 43.34 -76.68
C LYS A 110 -14.74 43.99 -76.76
N SER A 111 -13.72 43.39 -76.16
CA SER A 111 -12.34 43.88 -76.25
C SER A 111 -11.77 43.70 -77.66
N GLN A 112 -12.07 42.58 -78.32
CA GLN A 112 -11.72 42.37 -79.73
C GLN A 112 -12.45 43.35 -80.65
N GLN A 113 -13.75 43.58 -80.43
CA GLN A 113 -14.51 44.59 -81.17
C GLN A 113 -13.94 46.00 -80.97
N LEU A 114 -13.57 46.36 -79.73
CA LEU A 114 -12.97 47.65 -79.44
C LEU A 114 -11.66 47.83 -80.21
N LEU A 115 -10.79 46.81 -80.24
CA LEU A 115 -9.54 46.85 -80.99
C LEU A 115 -9.79 47.05 -82.49
N HIS A 116 -10.77 46.33 -83.06
CA HIS A 116 -11.15 46.46 -84.45
C HIS A 116 -11.64 47.88 -84.79
N GLU A 117 -12.59 48.40 -84.02
CA GLU A 117 -13.13 49.75 -84.25
C GLU A 117 -12.09 50.84 -84.01
N THR A 118 -11.20 50.65 -83.03
CA THR A 118 -10.09 51.59 -82.82
C THR A 118 -9.17 51.64 -84.04
N GLN A 119 -8.83 50.49 -84.64
CA GLN A 119 -8.02 50.45 -85.87
C GLN A 119 -8.72 51.13 -87.05
N LEU A 120 -10.02 50.89 -87.24
CA LEU A 120 -10.82 51.56 -88.28
C LEU A 120 -10.91 53.07 -88.06
N SER A 121 -11.03 53.50 -86.80
CA SER A 121 -11.07 54.92 -86.44
C SER A 121 -9.79 55.66 -86.83
N HIS A 122 -8.64 54.97 -86.74
CA HIS A 122 -7.34 55.52 -87.12
C HIS A 122 -7.10 55.48 -88.64
N GLY A 123 -7.99 54.91 -89.44
CA GLY A 123 -7.80 54.73 -90.89
C GLY A 123 -7.56 56.04 -91.65
N PHE A 124 -8.28 57.11 -91.30
CA PHE A 124 -8.14 58.40 -91.98
C PHE A 124 -6.94 59.22 -91.47
N TYR A 125 -6.82 59.46 -90.16
CA TYR A 125 -5.79 60.35 -89.57
C TYR A 125 -4.57 59.65 -88.97
N GLY A 126 -4.60 58.33 -88.79
CA GLY A 126 -3.64 57.61 -87.94
C GLY A 126 -3.85 57.83 -86.43
N SER A 127 -4.92 58.54 -86.05
CA SER A 127 -5.31 58.85 -84.68
C SER A 127 -6.83 59.12 -84.62
N ASP A 128 -7.38 59.31 -83.41
CA ASP A 128 -8.80 59.62 -83.21
C ASP A 128 -9.23 60.81 -84.12
N PRO A 129 -10.31 60.68 -84.90
CA PRO A 129 -10.81 61.73 -85.79
C PRO A 129 -11.65 62.82 -85.11
N THR A 130 -12.09 62.63 -83.87
CA THR A 130 -13.10 63.48 -83.21
C THR A 130 -12.55 64.77 -82.58
N ASP A 131 -11.25 64.81 -82.29
CA ASP A 131 -10.50 65.99 -81.81
C ASP A 131 -9.92 66.83 -82.96
N LYS A 132 -10.14 66.39 -84.22
CA LYS A 132 -9.53 66.99 -85.40
C LYS A 132 -10.33 68.17 -85.93
N THR A 133 -9.61 69.22 -86.34
CA THR A 133 -10.21 70.43 -86.93
C THR A 133 -10.54 70.24 -88.40
N VAL A 134 -11.46 71.08 -88.92
CA VAL A 134 -11.79 71.13 -90.36
C VAL A 134 -10.54 71.41 -91.21
N PHE A 135 -9.59 72.19 -90.70
CA PHE A 135 -8.32 72.43 -91.37
C PHE A 135 -7.49 71.14 -91.50
N GLN A 136 -7.32 70.40 -90.39
CA GLN A 136 -6.60 69.11 -90.40
C GLN A 136 -7.30 68.08 -91.29
N PHE A 137 -8.64 68.08 -91.33
CA PHE A 137 -9.42 67.31 -92.29
C PHE A 137 -9.02 67.63 -93.73
N LEU A 138 -9.09 68.90 -94.15
CA LEU A 138 -8.77 69.30 -95.51
C LEU A 138 -7.32 68.96 -95.91
N SER A 139 -6.36 69.16 -94.99
CA SER A 139 -4.96 68.80 -95.22
C SER A 139 -4.76 67.31 -95.45
N ARG A 140 -5.43 66.45 -94.67
CA ARG A 140 -5.32 65.00 -94.84
C ARG A 140 -6.12 64.51 -96.05
N ALA A 141 -7.30 65.05 -96.28
CA ALA A 141 -8.20 64.63 -97.35
C ALA A 141 -7.59 64.86 -98.74
N GLN A 142 -6.83 65.93 -98.94
CA GLN A 142 -6.12 66.20 -100.21
C GLN A 142 -5.06 65.15 -100.56
N ILE A 143 -4.45 64.52 -99.55
CA ILE A 143 -3.46 63.45 -99.75
C ILE A 143 -4.17 62.15 -100.16
N VAL A 144 -5.37 61.91 -99.62
CA VAL A 144 -6.16 60.69 -99.84
C VAL A 144 -7.01 60.78 -101.12
N ASP A 145 -7.52 61.96 -101.45
CA ASP A 145 -8.42 62.22 -102.57
C ASP A 145 -8.07 63.58 -103.23
N PRO A 146 -7.36 63.57 -104.38
CA PRO A 146 -6.99 64.78 -105.10
C PRO A 146 -8.19 65.63 -105.55
N ILE A 147 -9.38 65.04 -105.73
CA ILE A 147 -10.62 65.73 -106.10
C ILE A 147 -11.66 65.51 -105.00
N LEU A 148 -11.60 66.37 -103.97
CA LEU A 148 -12.53 66.35 -102.85
C LEU A 148 -13.99 66.48 -103.29
N SER A 149 -14.73 65.36 -103.19
CA SER A 149 -16.16 65.31 -103.44
C SER A 149 -16.92 64.77 -102.22
N PRO A 150 -18.19 65.19 -101.99
CA PRO A 150 -18.97 64.77 -100.81
C PRO A 150 -19.15 63.25 -100.64
N ASN A 151 -19.04 62.50 -101.75
CA ASN A 151 -19.16 61.04 -101.81
C ASN A 151 -17.86 60.37 -102.31
N GLY A 152 -16.75 61.10 -102.34
CA GLY A 152 -15.45 60.60 -102.81
C GLY A 152 -14.74 59.71 -101.79
N PRO A 153 -13.66 59.01 -102.20
CA PRO A 153 -12.90 58.11 -101.33
C PRO A 153 -12.44 58.74 -100.02
N GLY A 154 -11.98 60.00 -100.06
CA GLY A 154 -11.50 60.71 -98.86
C GLY A 154 -12.61 61.03 -97.86
N MET A 155 -13.77 61.49 -98.34
CA MET A 155 -14.94 61.73 -97.47
C MET A 155 -15.50 60.43 -96.90
N ASN A 156 -15.57 59.36 -97.70
CA ASN A 156 -16.11 58.08 -97.24
C ASN A 156 -15.20 57.44 -96.18
N LEU A 157 -13.88 57.50 -96.37
CA LEU A 157 -12.91 57.01 -95.38
C LEU A 157 -12.99 57.82 -94.07
N TRP A 158 -13.10 59.15 -94.14
CA TRP A 158 -13.30 59.97 -92.94
C TRP A 158 -14.62 59.64 -92.22
N LYS A 159 -15.73 59.51 -92.97
CA LYS A 159 -17.04 59.12 -92.42
C LYS A 159 -16.97 57.77 -91.69
N GLN A 160 -16.27 56.80 -92.29
CA GLN A 160 -16.04 55.48 -91.69
C GLN A 160 -15.21 55.58 -90.41
N SER A 161 -14.09 56.28 -90.46
CA SER A 161 -13.22 56.49 -89.29
C SER A 161 -13.96 57.21 -88.15
N TYR A 162 -14.77 58.23 -88.45
CA TYR A 162 -15.51 58.97 -87.44
C TYR A 162 -16.62 58.12 -86.77
N ARG A 163 -17.33 57.29 -87.55
CA ARG A 163 -18.29 56.32 -86.99
C ARG A 163 -17.61 55.30 -86.08
N ALA A 164 -16.52 54.70 -86.56
CA ALA A 164 -15.73 53.74 -85.79
C ALA A 164 -15.19 54.35 -84.48
N ALA A 165 -14.84 55.64 -84.47
CA ALA A 165 -14.42 56.33 -83.25
C ALA A 165 -15.52 56.42 -82.18
N LEU A 166 -16.75 56.74 -82.59
CA LEU A 166 -17.90 56.76 -81.67
C LEU A 166 -18.27 55.36 -81.19
N GLU A 167 -18.19 54.35 -82.06
CA GLU A 167 -18.42 52.95 -81.68
C GLU A 167 -17.35 52.43 -80.72
N ALA A 168 -16.08 52.76 -80.95
CA ALA A 168 -14.98 52.45 -80.03
C ALA A 168 -15.22 53.08 -78.64
N ARG A 169 -15.70 54.33 -78.57
CA ARG A 169 -16.05 54.97 -77.28
C ARG A 169 -17.21 54.27 -76.58
N LEU A 170 -18.24 53.85 -77.33
CA LEU A 170 -19.38 53.12 -76.78
C LEU A 170 -18.94 51.76 -76.21
N LEU A 171 -18.06 51.05 -76.94
CA LEU A 171 -17.47 49.78 -76.50
C LEU A 171 -16.58 49.96 -75.25
N ALA A 172 -15.79 51.04 -75.18
CA ALA A 172 -14.98 51.35 -74.02
C ALA A 172 -15.84 51.62 -72.77
N GLN A 173 -16.94 52.37 -72.89
CA GLN A 173 -17.88 52.57 -71.79
C GLN A 173 -18.58 51.26 -71.37
N THR A 174 -18.96 50.44 -72.35
CA THR A 174 -19.56 49.12 -72.10
C THR A 174 -18.60 48.21 -71.32
N LEU A 175 -17.33 48.18 -71.70
CA LEU A 175 -16.29 47.43 -70.98
C LEU A 175 -16.07 47.93 -69.56
N SER A 176 -16.09 49.25 -69.33
CA SER A 176 -15.99 49.82 -67.97
C SER A 176 -17.10 49.30 -67.05
N VAL A 177 -18.36 49.32 -67.53
CA VAL A 177 -19.51 48.79 -66.77
C VAL A 177 -19.38 47.27 -66.55
N LEU A 178 -18.98 46.51 -67.57
CA LEU A 178 -18.76 45.06 -67.46
C LEU A 178 -17.66 44.71 -66.44
N HIS A 179 -16.54 45.44 -66.43
CA HIS A 179 -15.46 45.24 -65.46
C HIS A 179 -15.92 45.56 -64.04
N GLN A 180 -16.70 46.63 -63.84
CA GLN A 180 -17.28 46.95 -62.54
C GLN A 180 -18.24 45.85 -62.06
N GLN A 181 -19.12 45.35 -62.93
CA GLN A 181 -20.00 44.23 -62.61
C GLN A 181 -19.21 42.96 -62.28
N GLN A 182 -18.14 42.65 -63.03
CA GLN A 182 -17.28 41.51 -62.74
C GLN A 182 -16.61 41.63 -61.37
N ALA A 183 -16.09 42.80 -61.01
CA ALA A 183 -15.52 43.05 -59.69
C ALA A 183 -16.54 42.81 -58.56
N ASN A 184 -17.79 43.26 -58.75
CA ASN A 184 -18.86 43.00 -57.79
C ASN A 184 -19.12 41.50 -57.62
N VAL A 185 -19.20 40.73 -58.72
CA VAL A 185 -19.41 39.27 -58.65
C VAL A 185 -18.23 38.56 -57.96
N HIS A 186 -16.99 39.03 -58.17
CA HIS A 186 -15.83 38.51 -57.43
C HIS A 186 -15.94 38.75 -55.92
N ILE A 187 -16.41 39.92 -55.49
CA ILE A 187 -16.64 40.21 -54.07
C ILE A 187 -17.68 39.24 -53.50
N TRP A 188 -18.81 39.05 -54.20
CA TRP A 188 -19.84 38.08 -53.80
C TRP A 188 -19.30 36.65 -53.70
N LEU A 189 -18.46 36.22 -54.65
CA LEU A 189 -17.85 34.90 -54.63
C LEU A 189 -17.01 34.71 -53.37
N THR A 190 -16.15 35.68 -53.02
CA THR A 190 -15.32 35.61 -51.82
C THR A 190 -16.17 35.51 -50.56
N THR A 191 -17.26 36.29 -50.47
CA THR A 191 -18.19 36.23 -49.34
C THR A 191 -18.88 34.87 -49.23
N VAL A 192 -19.36 34.33 -50.36
CA VAL A 192 -20.04 33.02 -50.40
C VAL A 192 -19.06 31.90 -50.03
N GLN A 193 -17.84 31.92 -50.56
CA GLN A 193 -16.81 30.93 -50.22
C GLN A 193 -16.43 30.97 -48.73
N ALA A 194 -16.27 32.17 -48.16
CA ALA A 194 -15.99 32.33 -46.74
C ALA A 194 -17.14 31.78 -45.88
N ASN A 195 -18.38 32.02 -46.28
CA ASN A 195 -19.55 31.49 -45.58
C ASN A 195 -19.66 29.96 -45.69
N GLU A 196 -19.43 29.38 -46.87
CA GLU A 196 -19.40 27.92 -47.06
C GLU A 196 -18.30 27.26 -46.20
N GLN A 197 -17.11 27.86 -46.14
CA GLN A 197 -16.01 27.38 -45.28
C GLN A 197 -16.36 27.47 -43.79
N ALA A 198 -16.96 28.57 -43.35
CA ALA A 198 -17.40 28.73 -41.97
C ALA A 198 -18.47 27.70 -41.58
N GLN A 199 -19.43 27.43 -42.47
CA GLN A 199 -20.45 26.42 -42.26
C GLN A 199 -19.87 24.99 -42.21
N ALA A 200 -18.92 24.67 -43.09
CA ALA A 200 -18.22 23.38 -43.07
C ALA A 200 -17.43 23.18 -41.77
N ALA A 201 -16.66 24.18 -41.34
CA ALA A 201 -15.90 24.14 -40.10
C ALA A 201 -16.82 24.01 -38.86
N ALA A 202 -17.95 24.72 -38.85
CA ALA A 202 -18.95 24.61 -37.79
C ALA A 202 -19.59 23.21 -37.74
N ALA A 203 -19.89 22.61 -38.91
CA ALA A 203 -20.42 21.27 -39.00
C ALA A 203 -19.42 20.20 -38.52
N GLU A 204 -18.14 20.33 -38.87
CA GLU A 204 -17.08 19.45 -38.38
C GLU A 204 -16.86 19.58 -36.88
N ALA A 205 -16.81 20.82 -36.36
CA ALA A 205 -16.72 21.09 -34.92
C ALA A 205 -17.91 20.50 -34.16
N ALA A 206 -19.13 20.61 -34.70
CA ALA A 206 -20.33 20.00 -34.12
C ALA A 206 -20.25 18.47 -34.11
N ARG A 207 -19.76 17.84 -35.18
CA ARG A 207 -19.54 16.37 -35.23
C ARG A 207 -18.51 15.93 -34.19
N GLN A 208 -17.39 16.65 -34.08
CA GLN A 208 -16.36 16.35 -33.08
C GLN A 208 -16.88 16.54 -31.65
N ALA A 209 -17.66 17.59 -31.40
CA ALA A 209 -18.29 17.83 -30.10
C ALA A 209 -19.31 16.73 -29.75
N ALA A 210 -20.13 16.30 -30.71
CA ALA A 210 -21.06 15.19 -30.52
C ALA A 210 -20.34 13.86 -30.24
N GLU A 211 -19.25 13.57 -30.95
CA GLU A 211 -18.45 12.36 -30.70
C GLU A 211 -17.79 12.39 -29.32
N ARG A 212 -17.20 13.53 -28.93
CA ARG A 212 -16.64 13.72 -27.58
C ARG A 212 -17.72 13.58 -26.50
N ALA A 213 -18.92 14.13 -26.73
CA ALA A 213 -20.04 13.98 -25.81
C ALA A 213 -20.50 12.52 -25.70
N ARG A 214 -20.53 11.77 -26.81
CA ARG A 214 -20.83 10.33 -26.81
C ARG A 214 -19.80 9.53 -26.02
N ILE A 215 -18.51 9.80 -26.23
CA ILE A 215 -17.42 9.15 -25.48
C ILE A 215 -17.52 9.48 -23.99
N ALA A 216 -17.76 10.74 -23.64
CA ALA A 216 -17.91 11.16 -22.24
C ALA A 216 -19.14 10.51 -21.58
N ALA A 217 -20.27 10.42 -22.29
CA ALA A 217 -21.48 9.75 -21.80
C ALA A 217 -21.24 8.24 -21.58
N GLU A 218 -20.53 7.58 -22.50
CA GLU A 218 -20.18 6.16 -22.36
C GLU A 218 -19.21 5.95 -21.19
N GLN A 219 -18.21 6.81 -21.01
CA GLN A 219 -17.32 6.78 -19.85
C GLN A 219 -18.07 6.98 -18.52
N GLN A 220 -19.00 7.94 -18.47
CA GLN A 220 -19.84 8.14 -17.29
C GLN A 220 -20.71 6.92 -17.00
N ARG A 221 -21.27 6.29 -18.04
CA ARG A 221 -22.04 5.04 -17.89
C ARG A 221 -21.18 3.91 -17.32
N GLN A 222 -19.95 3.75 -17.82
CA GLN A 222 -19.01 2.75 -17.31
C GLN A 222 -18.61 3.02 -15.86
N GLN A 223 -18.35 4.28 -15.50
CA GLN A 223 -18.08 4.67 -14.11
C GLN A 223 -19.27 4.40 -13.20
N ALA A 224 -20.48 4.76 -13.62
CA ALA A 224 -21.70 4.49 -12.85
C ALA A 224 -21.93 2.98 -12.64
N LEU A 225 -21.66 2.16 -13.66
CA LEU A 225 -21.72 0.70 -13.54
C LEU A 225 -20.63 0.15 -12.59
N ALA A 226 -19.40 0.68 -12.68
CA ALA A 226 -18.31 0.28 -11.79
C ALA A 226 -18.60 0.67 -10.32
N ASP A 227 -19.14 1.87 -10.09
CA ASP A 227 -19.55 2.34 -8.77
C ASP A 227 -20.77 1.57 -8.23
N ALA A 228 -21.73 1.22 -9.09
CA ALA A 228 -22.84 0.35 -8.71
C ALA A 228 -22.33 -1.06 -8.32
N ALA A 229 -21.43 -1.64 -9.11
CA ALA A 229 -20.82 -2.94 -8.82
C ALA A 229 -19.94 -2.90 -7.56
N ARG A 230 -19.28 -1.78 -7.29
CA ARG A 230 -18.55 -1.56 -6.03
C ARG A 230 -19.51 -1.50 -4.86
N ARG A 231 -20.58 -0.71 -4.95
CA ARG A 231 -21.62 -0.62 -3.90
C ARG A 231 -22.30 -1.96 -3.63
N GLN A 232 -22.59 -2.74 -4.66
CA GLN A 232 -23.10 -4.11 -4.49
C GLN A 232 -22.10 -5.00 -3.76
N ARG A 233 -20.81 -4.98 -4.13
CA ARG A 233 -19.77 -5.73 -3.41
C ARG A 233 -19.60 -5.28 -1.97
N GLU A 234 -19.65 -3.98 -1.70
CA GLU A 234 -19.60 -3.43 -0.33
C GLU A 234 -20.85 -3.83 0.48
N GLN A 235 -22.04 -3.87 -0.13
CA GLN A 235 -23.26 -4.38 0.50
C GLN A 235 -23.16 -5.88 0.78
N GLU A 236 -22.74 -6.69 -0.18
CA GLU A 236 -22.51 -8.13 0.02
C GLU A 236 -21.47 -8.39 1.12
N GLN A 237 -20.40 -7.60 1.18
CA GLN A 237 -19.41 -7.69 2.26
C GLN A 237 -20.02 -7.32 3.61
N ARG A 238 -20.81 -6.24 3.68
CA ARG A 238 -21.51 -5.85 4.91
C ARG A 238 -22.55 -6.87 5.33
N ASP A 239 -23.25 -7.49 4.40
CA ASP A 239 -24.25 -8.51 4.68
C ASP A 239 -23.58 -9.82 5.10
N ARG A 240 -22.49 -10.24 4.45
CA ARG A 240 -21.65 -11.35 4.93
C ARG A 240 -21.03 -11.07 6.29
N GLU A 241 -20.61 -9.83 6.55
CA GLU A 241 -20.08 -9.43 7.85
C GLU A 241 -21.19 -9.40 8.91
N ARG A 242 -22.40 -8.95 8.58
CA ARG A 242 -23.58 -9.04 9.46
C ARG A 242 -23.98 -10.48 9.72
N GLU A 243 -24.00 -11.34 8.71
CA GLU A 243 -24.27 -12.78 8.85
C GLU A 243 -23.19 -13.43 9.71
N LYS A 244 -21.91 -13.12 9.48
CA LYS A 244 -20.79 -13.60 10.29
C LYS A 244 -20.90 -13.09 11.73
N ASN A 245 -21.23 -11.82 11.94
CA ASN A 245 -21.40 -11.24 13.27
C ASN A 245 -22.68 -11.77 13.95
N ALA A 246 -23.73 -12.12 13.20
CA ALA A 246 -24.94 -12.77 13.70
C ALA A 246 -24.65 -14.23 14.09
N LEU A 247 -23.91 -14.96 13.27
CA LEU A 247 -23.40 -16.31 13.57
C LEU A 247 -22.46 -16.27 14.76
N GLU A 248 -21.58 -15.28 14.84
CA GLU A 248 -20.64 -15.11 15.93
C GLU A 248 -21.34 -14.67 17.21
N SER A 249 -22.33 -13.76 17.15
CA SER A 249 -23.14 -13.40 18.32
C SER A 249 -23.99 -14.57 18.79
N LYS A 250 -24.63 -15.32 17.90
CA LYS A 250 -25.34 -16.56 18.25
C LYS A 250 -24.40 -17.62 18.82
N ALA A 251 -23.21 -17.81 18.25
CA ALA A 251 -22.19 -18.71 18.78
C ALA A 251 -21.63 -18.20 20.12
N ARG A 252 -21.52 -16.89 20.32
CA ARG A 252 -21.15 -16.26 21.60
C ARG A 252 -22.25 -16.44 22.62
N GLU A 253 -23.53 -16.32 22.26
CA GLU A 253 -24.68 -16.58 23.12
C GLU A 253 -24.77 -18.05 23.50
N GLU A 254 -24.62 -18.98 22.54
CA GLU A 254 -24.56 -20.41 22.80
C GLU A 254 -23.32 -20.79 23.63
N ALA A 255 -22.17 -20.18 23.36
CA ALA A 255 -20.95 -20.35 24.16
C ALA A 255 -21.08 -19.70 25.54
N GLN A 256 -21.83 -18.60 25.69
CA GLN A 256 -22.14 -17.97 26.97
C GLN A 256 -23.16 -18.79 27.73
N ALA A 257 -24.15 -19.40 27.08
CA ALA A 257 -25.12 -20.30 27.67
C ALA A 257 -24.46 -21.61 28.11
N LYS A 258 -23.60 -22.20 27.26
CA LYS A 258 -22.73 -23.33 27.64
C LYS A 258 -21.79 -22.94 28.77
N ARG A 259 -21.15 -21.76 28.71
CA ARG A 259 -20.33 -21.26 29.81
C ARG A 259 -21.17 -21.06 31.06
N ARG A 260 -22.37 -20.52 31.02
CA ARG A 260 -23.26 -20.35 32.18
C ARG A 260 -23.66 -21.71 32.78
N ALA A 261 -23.99 -22.69 31.94
CA ALA A 261 -24.27 -24.05 32.39
C ALA A 261 -23.02 -24.72 32.98
N GLU A 262 -21.85 -24.55 32.35
CA GLU A 262 -20.55 -24.96 32.88
C GLU A 262 -20.18 -24.19 34.15
N TYR A 263 -20.54 -22.91 34.28
CA TYR A 263 -20.32 -22.05 35.44
C TYR A 263 -21.24 -22.48 36.58
N GLU A 264 -22.50 -22.82 36.34
CA GLU A 264 -23.39 -23.37 37.34
C GLU A 264 -22.94 -24.77 37.78
N ALA A 265 -22.52 -25.62 36.82
CA ALA A 265 -21.94 -26.92 37.11
C ALA A 265 -20.62 -26.80 37.89
N ARG A 266 -19.76 -25.84 37.51
CA ARG A 266 -18.50 -25.52 38.19
C ARG A 266 -18.73 -24.87 39.55
N PHE A 267 -19.74 -24.03 39.70
CA PHE A 267 -20.09 -23.40 40.97
C PHE A 267 -20.68 -24.42 41.94
N LYS A 268 -21.48 -25.36 41.42
CA LYS A 268 -21.90 -26.54 42.15
C LYS A 268 -20.69 -27.40 42.54
N ALA A 269 -19.80 -27.70 41.60
CA ALA A 269 -18.56 -28.44 41.87
C ALA A 269 -17.61 -27.69 42.82
N MET A 270 -17.62 -26.35 42.83
CA MET A 270 -16.84 -25.48 43.71
C MET A 270 -17.40 -25.49 45.12
N ARG A 271 -18.73 -25.47 45.28
CA ARG A 271 -19.37 -25.69 46.59
C ARG A 271 -19.09 -27.09 47.11
N ASP A 272 -19.18 -28.10 46.25
CA ASP A 272 -18.84 -29.48 46.57
C ASP A 272 -17.32 -29.60 46.91
N TRP A 273 -16.46 -28.83 46.23
CA TRP A 273 -15.01 -28.73 46.46
C TRP A 273 -14.66 -28.01 47.76
N LEU A 274 -15.29 -26.88 48.09
CA LEU A 274 -15.11 -26.15 49.34
C LEU A 274 -15.52 -27.04 50.53
N ALA A 275 -16.64 -27.74 50.41
CA ALA A 275 -17.05 -28.74 51.40
C ALA A 275 -16.03 -29.89 51.51
N SER A 276 -15.45 -30.34 50.38
CA SER A 276 -14.41 -31.37 50.39
C SER A 276 -13.07 -30.88 50.93
N LEU A 277 -12.72 -29.59 50.78
CA LEU A 277 -11.52 -28.98 51.33
C LEU A 277 -11.63 -28.79 52.83
N ASP A 278 -12.80 -28.41 53.32
CA ASP A 278 -13.06 -28.29 54.75
C ASP A 278 -13.01 -29.68 55.43
N GLU A 279 -13.39 -30.73 54.70
CA GLU A 279 -13.25 -32.11 55.12
C GLU A 279 -11.81 -32.65 54.96
N ALA A 280 -11.08 -32.24 53.91
CA ALA A 280 -9.68 -32.62 53.68
C ALA A 280 -8.70 -31.88 54.61
N LYS A 281 -8.99 -30.64 55.00
CA LYS A 281 -8.23 -29.88 56.02
C LYS A 281 -8.21 -30.61 57.36
N LYS A 282 -9.22 -31.42 57.67
CA LYS A 282 -9.29 -32.27 58.87
C LYS A 282 -8.36 -33.49 58.81
N GLN A 283 -7.76 -33.83 57.66
CA GLN A 283 -6.91 -35.01 57.49
C GLN A 283 -5.61 -34.68 56.71
N ARG A 284 -4.58 -34.16 57.41
CA ARG A 284 -3.20 -34.10 56.88
C ARG A 284 -2.53 -35.46 57.16
N PRO A 285 -1.97 -36.21 56.18
CA PRO A 285 -0.97 -35.76 55.18
C PRO A 285 -1.21 -36.24 53.72
N TYR A 286 -0.30 -35.88 52.79
CA TYR A 286 -0.34 -36.21 51.35
C TYR A 286 -0.40 -37.73 51.12
N ALA A 287 -1.57 -38.24 50.73
CA ALA A 287 -1.78 -39.67 50.50
C ALA A 287 -1.44 -40.07 49.07
N VAL A 288 -0.50 -41.00 48.90
CA VAL A 288 -0.06 -41.51 47.59
C VAL A 288 -0.36 -43.00 47.44
N SER A 289 -0.94 -43.38 46.29
CA SER A 289 -1.16 -44.79 45.93
C SER A 289 0.15 -45.48 45.59
N VAL A 290 0.53 -46.47 46.40
CA VAL A 290 1.72 -47.29 46.21
C VAL A 290 1.68 -48.13 44.93
N SER A 291 0.53 -48.73 44.60
CA SER A 291 0.37 -49.53 43.38
C SER A 291 0.57 -48.72 42.11
N THR A 292 0.23 -47.43 42.17
CA THR A 292 0.34 -46.52 41.03
C THR A 292 1.78 -46.02 40.87
N VAL A 293 2.45 -45.62 41.95
CA VAL A 293 3.85 -45.14 41.90
C VAL A 293 4.85 -46.25 41.58
N ALA A 294 4.61 -47.48 42.04
CA ALA A 294 5.48 -48.61 41.74
C ALA A 294 5.62 -48.88 40.22
N THR A 295 4.66 -48.40 39.42
CA THR A 295 4.63 -48.65 37.97
C THR A 295 4.65 -47.37 37.14
N THR A 296 4.14 -46.24 37.62
CA THR A 296 4.03 -45.02 36.80
C THR A 296 4.40 -43.77 37.60
N PRO A 297 4.94 -42.73 36.95
CA PRO A 297 5.12 -41.43 37.59
C PRO A 297 3.79 -40.89 38.13
N VAL A 298 3.78 -40.42 39.39
CA VAL A 298 2.61 -39.82 40.02
C VAL A 298 2.90 -38.39 40.43
N PHE A 299 1.96 -37.51 40.11
CA PHE A 299 2.00 -36.11 40.47
C PHE A 299 1.07 -35.86 41.65
N THR A 300 1.56 -35.14 42.65
CA THR A 300 0.80 -34.79 43.85
C THR A 300 0.75 -33.27 44.02
N VAL A 301 -0.43 -32.79 44.41
CA VAL A 301 -0.69 -31.38 44.78
C VAL A 301 -1.28 -31.36 46.18
N ALA A 302 -1.38 -30.18 46.83
CA ALA A 302 -1.89 -30.08 48.20
C ALA A 302 -3.33 -30.59 48.37
N SER A 303 -4.11 -30.61 47.28
CA SER A 303 -5.47 -31.17 47.23
C SER A 303 -5.53 -32.69 47.03
N GLY A 304 -4.41 -33.37 46.79
CA GLY A 304 -4.36 -34.82 46.61
C GLY A 304 -3.56 -35.29 45.39
N GLN A 305 -3.76 -36.55 45.00
CA GLN A 305 -3.12 -37.15 43.83
C GLN A 305 -3.79 -36.67 42.55
N LEU A 306 -3.03 -36.30 41.52
CA LEU A 306 -3.58 -35.88 40.24
C LEU A 306 -4.25 -37.04 39.49
N ALA A 307 -5.46 -36.79 38.99
CA ALA A 307 -6.18 -37.70 38.11
C ALA A 307 -5.47 -37.76 36.75
N THR A 308 -4.83 -38.88 36.44
CA THR A 308 -4.24 -39.11 35.12
C THR A 308 -5.02 -40.18 34.37
N ARG A 309 -5.40 -39.89 33.13
CA ARG A 309 -5.95 -40.93 32.24
C ARG A 309 -4.89 -42.00 32.00
N THR A 310 -5.29 -43.26 31.92
CA THR A 310 -4.37 -44.40 31.77
C THR A 310 -3.43 -44.24 30.58
N ALA A 311 -3.92 -43.72 29.45
CA ALA A 311 -3.11 -43.44 28.26
C ALA A 311 -2.05 -42.34 28.51
N THR A 312 -2.42 -41.28 29.24
CA THR A 312 -1.51 -40.17 29.59
C THR A 312 -0.43 -40.64 30.58
N ALA A 313 -0.80 -41.44 31.58
CA ALA A 313 0.15 -42.01 32.53
C ALA A 313 1.17 -42.94 31.84
N ALA A 314 0.71 -43.74 30.87
CA ALA A 314 1.58 -44.58 30.04
C ALA A 314 2.53 -43.75 29.16
N ALA A 315 2.01 -42.67 28.53
CA ALA A 315 2.83 -41.78 27.70
C ALA A 315 3.91 -41.05 28.50
N VAL A 316 3.58 -40.54 29.70
CA VAL A 316 4.56 -39.91 30.61
C VAL A 316 5.62 -40.91 31.06
N ARG A 317 5.25 -42.15 31.37
CA ARG A 317 6.21 -43.21 31.71
C ARG A 317 7.17 -43.49 30.55
N ALA A 318 6.65 -43.64 29.33
CA ALA A 318 7.48 -43.89 28.15
C ALA A 318 8.43 -42.72 27.87
N ALA A 319 7.94 -41.49 27.98
CA ALA A 319 8.75 -40.29 27.83
C ALA A 319 9.88 -40.19 28.86
N LEU A 320 9.61 -40.53 30.14
CA LEU A 320 10.62 -40.56 31.19
C LEU A 320 11.72 -41.59 30.89
N GLN A 321 11.35 -42.82 30.53
CA GLN A 321 12.32 -43.88 30.21
C GLN A 321 13.19 -43.52 29.01
N ASN A 322 12.59 -42.95 27.96
CA ASN A 322 13.32 -42.47 26.79
C ASN A 322 14.25 -41.29 27.15
N GLY A 323 13.78 -40.37 27.99
CA GLY A 323 14.57 -39.24 28.47
C GLY A 323 15.81 -39.67 29.24
N VAL A 324 15.67 -40.63 30.15
CA VAL A 324 16.80 -41.23 30.89
C VAL A 324 17.81 -41.85 29.93
N ALA A 325 17.37 -42.71 29.01
CA ALA A 325 18.27 -43.35 28.04
C ALA A 325 19.01 -42.33 27.15
N THR A 326 18.28 -41.30 26.69
CA THR A 326 18.83 -40.22 25.86
C THR A 326 19.86 -39.39 26.60
N VAL A 327 19.56 -38.97 27.83
CA VAL A 327 20.45 -38.17 28.67
C VAL A 327 21.72 -38.95 29.02
N THR A 328 21.61 -40.23 29.41
CA THR A 328 22.78 -41.07 29.71
C THR A 328 23.69 -41.25 28.49
N THR A 329 23.10 -41.44 27.30
CA THR A 329 23.88 -41.60 26.06
C THR A 329 24.60 -40.30 25.67
N LEU A 330 23.91 -39.16 25.74
CA LEU A 330 24.48 -37.87 25.34
C LEU A 330 25.49 -37.33 26.35
N ALA A 331 25.29 -37.58 27.64
CA ALA A 331 26.21 -37.15 28.70
C ALA A 331 27.58 -37.81 28.60
N ALA A 332 27.68 -39.03 28.05
CA ALA A 332 28.95 -39.68 27.77
C ALA A 332 29.75 -39.00 26.64
N ALA A 333 29.08 -38.19 25.80
CA ALA A 333 29.65 -37.56 24.60
C ALA A 333 29.79 -36.03 24.69
N SER A 334 29.27 -35.39 25.74
CA SER A 334 29.24 -33.92 25.87
C SER A 334 29.87 -33.43 27.18
N ALA A 335 30.59 -32.30 27.10
CA ALA A 335 31.09 -31.56 28.27
C ALA A 335 30.04 -30.58 28.86
N SER A 336 28.88 -30.41 28.21
CA SER A 336 27.78 -29.54 28.65
C SER A 336 26.64 -30.31 29.33
N ALA A 337 25.88 -29.63 30.20
CA ALA A 337 24.68 -30.18 30.82
C ALA A 337 23.60 -30.47 29.77
N VAL A 338 23.06 -31.70 29.76
CA VAL A 338 21.99 -32.12 28.86
C VAL A 338 20.72 -32.38 29.67
N LEU A 339 19.61 -31.72 29.28
CA LEU A 339 18.28 -31.93 29.86
C LEU A 339 17.31 -32.48 28.82
N VAL A 340 16.44 -33.40 29.21
CA VAL A 340 15.34 -33.89 28.36
C VAL A 340 14.02 -33.72 29.07
N GLY A 341 13.10 -32.95 28.49
CA GLY A 341 11.75 -32.76 29.01
C GLY A 341 10.88 -33.99 28.74
N PHE A 342 10.11 -34.44 29.74
CA PHE A 342 9.27 -35.64 29.61
C PHE A 342 7.81 -35.44 30.04
N ALA A 343 7.50 -34.42 30.84
CA ALA A 343 6.13 -34.14 31.26
C ALA A 343 5.89 -32.65 31.52
N ALA A 344 4.63 -32.22 31.40
CA ALA A 344 4.18 -30.89 31.79
C ALA A 344 2.85 -30.97 32.55
N LEU A 345 2.72 -30.14 33.58
CA LEU A 345 1.47 -29.83 34.24
C LEU A 345 0.96 -28.51 33.67
N LEU A 346 -0.15 -28.54 32.94
CA LEU A 346 -0.76 -27.38 32.30
C LEU A 346 -1.77 -26.72 33.25
N PHE A 347 -1.61 -25.42 33.46
CA PHE A 347 -2.51 -24.60 34.25
C PHE A 347 -3.45 -23.82 33.34
N PRO A 348 -4.75 -23.68 33.69
CA PRO A 348 -5.64 -22.79 32.96
C PRO A 348 -5.11 -21.36 33.02
N SER A 349 -5.02 -20.71 31.85
CA SER A 349 -4.45 -19.37 31.70
C SER A 349 -5.32 -18.31 32.39
N PRO A 350 -4.74 -17.40 33.19
CA PRO A 350 -5.44 -16.22 33.68
C PRO A 350 -5.55 -15.19 32.54
N LEU A 351 -6.77 -14.73 32.26
CA LEU A 351 -7.05 -13.63 31.32
C LEU A 351 -7.69 -12.49 32.12
N ALA A 352 -7.11 -11.29 31.97
CA ALA A 352 -7.62 -9.95 32.30
C ALA A 352 -7.59 -9.49 33.79
N ASP A 353 -6.54 -8.73 34.09
CA ASP A 353 -6.44 -7.47 34.86
C ASP A 353 -7.48 -7.18 35.97
N GLY A 354 -7.03 -6.93 37.21
CA GLY A 354 -7.84 -6.27 38.24
C GLY A 354 -7.27 -6.33 39.67
N GLU A 355 -7.09 -5.16 40.28
CA GLU A 355 -6.50 -4.89 41.61
C GLU A 355 -7.23 -5.54 42.81
N GLY A 356 -6.47 -5.86 43.87
CA GLY A 356 -6.92 -6.68 45.00
C GLY A 356 -7.60 -5.95 46.16
N GLN A 357 -8.68 -6.54 46.68
CA GLN A 357 -9.18 -6.33 48.05
C GLN A 357 -9.32 -7.68 48.78
N THR A 358 -9.12 -7.66 50.10
CA THR A 358 -8.95 -8.83 50.98
C THR A 358 -10.27 -9.35 51.55
N ILE A 359 -10.46 -10.68 51.58
CA ILE A 359 -11.62 -11.39 52.18
C ILE A 359 -11.41 -11.60 53.70
N PRO A 360 -12.44 -11.48 54.57
CA PRO A 360 -12.34 -11.81 56.00
C PRO A 360 -12.58 -13.31 56.31
N ASP A 361 -11.94 -13.80 57.38
CA ASP A 361 -12.18 -15.12 57.99
C ASP A 361 -13.20 -15.03 59.16
N PRO A 362 -14.03 -16.06 59.43
CA PRO A 362 -14.07 -17.38 58.81
C PRO A 362 -15.08 -17.53 57.64
N LEU A 363 -14.69 -18.32 56.65
CA LEU A 363 -15.41 -18.60 55.40
C LEU A 363 -16.83 -19.18 55.53
N SER A 364 -17.23 -19.64 56.72
CA SER A 364 -18.55 -20.27 56.96
C SER A 364 -19.73 -19.28 56.97
N GLU A 365 -19.47 -17.99 57.14
CA GLU A 365 -20.51 -16.95 57.24
C GLU A 365 -20.72 -16.14 55.96
N PHE A 366 -19.94 -16.43 54.91
CA PHE A 366 -19.98 -15.66 53.67
C PHE A 366 -21.26 -15.94 52.86
N LYS A 367 -22.13 -14.93 52.74
CA LYS A 367 -23.30 -14.93 51.83
C LYS A 367 -23.15 -13.83 50.78
N PRO A 368 -23.09 -14.15 49.48
CA PRO A 368 -22.90 -13.14 48.45
C PRO A 368 -24.24 -12.56 47.97
N ASP A 369 -24.35 -11.23 47.94
CA ASP A 369 -25.57 -10.52 47.51
C ASP A 369 -25.67 -10.34 45.98
N ASN A 370 -24.59 -10.59 45.21
CA ASN A 370 -24.61 -10.44 43.76
C ASN A 370 -23.62 -11.38 43.04
N VAL A 371 -24.15 -12.48 42.49
CA VAL A 371 -23.39 -13.61 41.92
C VAL A 371 -22.49 -13.24 40.72
N THR A 372 -22.69 -12.08 40.08
CA THR A 372 -21.99 -11.71 38.84
C THR A 372 -20.72 -10.87 39.06
N GLY A 373 -20.61 -10.17 40.19
CA GLY A 373 -19.43 -9.35 40.53
C GLY A 373 -18.22 -10.17 41.00
N TRP A 374 -18.47 -11.28 41.69
CA TRP A 374 -17.44 -12.12 42.31
C TRP A 374 -16.68 -13.04 41.35
N MET A 375 -17.13 -13.13 40.09
CA MET A 375 -16.54 -14.04 39.10
C MET A 375 -15.19 -13.54 38.54
N MET A 376 -14.81 -12.30 38.89
CA MET A 376 -13.53 -11.66 38.54
C MET A 376 -12.47 -11.76 39.67
N GLU A 377 -12.85 -12.22 40.87
CA GLU A 377 -12.03 -12.10 42.10
C GLU A 377 -11.27 -13.38 42.53
N PHE A 378 -11.31 -14.45 41.75
CA PHE A 378 -10.51 -15.66 42.05
C PHE A 378 -9.03 -15.55 41.65
N THR A 379 -8.55 -14.34 41.34
CA THR A 379 -7.14 -14.06 40.99
C THR A 379 -6.18 -14.27 42.16
N SER A 380 -6.67 -14.50 43.38
CA SER A 380 -5.86 -14.86 44.54
C SER A 380 -5.91 -16.35 44.91
N PHE A 381 -6.06 -17.27 43.95
CA PHE A 381 -5.69 -18.67 44.21
C PHE A 381 -4.17 -18.74 44.36
N LYS A 382 -3.70 -18.53 45.60
CA LYS A 382 -2.30 -18.67 45.99
C LYS A 382 -1.91 -20.16 45.86
N PRO A 383 -1.01 -20.53 44.94
CA PRO A 383 -0.48 -21.88 44.92
C PRO A 383 0.62 -21.99 46.00
N GLU A 384 0.26 -21.85 47.27
CA GLU A 384 1.08 -22.33 48.39
C GLU A 384 1.00 -23.87 48.49
N GLN A 385 0.90 -24.55 47.35
CA GLN A 385 0.66 -25.97 47.28
C GLN A 385 1.93 -26.65 46.84
N SER A 386 2.66 -27.23 47.81
CA SER A 386 3.80 -28.09 47.55
C SER A 386 3.42 -29.13 46.49
N ARG A 387 4.10 -29.08 45.35
CA ARG A 387 3.93 -30.04 44.25
C ARG A 387 5.05 -31.04 44.35
N ALA A 388 4.69 -32.31 44.25
CA ALA A 388 5.67 -33.39 44.23
C ALA A 388 5.48 -34.26 43.00
N LEU A 389 6.59 -34.77 42.50
CA LEU A 389 6.63 -35.85 41.52
C LEU A 389 7.32 -37.03 42.19
N SER A 390 6.62 -38.16 42.20
CA SER A 390 7.17 -39.43 42.66
C SER A 390 7.29 -40.41 41.51
N VAL A 391 8.46 -41.04 41.40
CA VAL A 391 8.77 -42.05 40.38
C VAL A 391 9.42 -43.27 41.05
N PRO A 392 9.21 -44.49 40.53
CA PRO A 392 9.93 -45.64 41.03
C PRO A 392 11.43 -45.46 40.74
N LEU A 393 12.30 -45.75 41.70
CA LEU A 393 13.74 -45.52 41.56
C LEU A 393 14.33 -46.28 40.36
N SER A 394 13.79 -47.46 40.05
CA SER A 394 14.16 -48.26 38.87
C SER A 394 13.97 -47.54 37.53
N ALA A 395 13.16 -46.48 37.47
CA ALA A 395 13.02 -45.66 36.27
C ALA A 395 14.22 -44.72 36.05
N LEU A 396 14.95 -44.35 37.12
CA LEU A 396 16.13 -43.49 37.06
C LEU A 396 17.43 -44.30 37.11
N LEU A 397 17.43 -45.40 37.88
CA LEU A 397 18.56 -46.30 38.08
C LEU A 397 18.10 -47.75 37.87
N PRO A 398 18.09 -48.25 36.61
CA PRO A 398 17.56 -49.58 36.29
C PRO A 398 18.35 -50.75 36.91
N ALA A 399 19.65 -50.55 37.15
CA ALA A 399 20.54 -51.52 37.79
C ALA A 399 21.01 -50.97 39.14
N LEU A 400 20.33 -51.40 40.21
CA LEU A 400 20.66 -51.01 41.58
C LEU A 400 21.78 -51.92 42.11
N GLN A 401 22.93 -51.36 42.46
CA GLN A 401 24.10 -52.11 42.94
C GLN A 401 24.33 -51.96 44.46
N ASP A 402 23.77 -50.91 45.06
CA ASP A 402 23.99 -50.55 46.47
C ASP A 402 22.88 -51.07 47.40
N ASP A 403 23.25 -51.41 48.64
CA ASP A 403 22.30 -51.74 49.70
C ASP A 403 21.64 -50.47 50.25
N LEU A 404 20.56 -50.04 49.57
CA LEU A 404 19.80 -48.85 49.95
C LEU A 404 19.23 -48.92 51.36
N TYR A 405 18.97 -50.12 51.91
CA TYR A 405 18.41 -50.24 53.24
C TYR A 405 19.45 -49.86 54.30
N ALA A 406 20.70 -50.33 54.14
CA ALA A 406 21.81 -49.93 55.00
C ALA A 406 22.10 -48.41 54.91
N ILE A 407 22.07 -47.84 53.70
CA ILE A 407 22.27 -46.39 53.49
C ILE A 407 21.15 -45.58 54.16
N ALA A 408 19.90 -46.02 54.03
CA ALA A 408 18.74 -45.37 54.63
C ALA A 408 18.81 -45.37 56.17
N GLN A 409 19.27 -46.47 56.79
CA GLN A 409 19.46 -46.54 58.24
C GLN A 409 20.55 -45.60 58.74
N ALA A 410 21.61 -45.39 57.95
CA ALA A 410 22.67 -44.44 58.25
C ALA A 410 22.30 -42.98 57.95
N GLY A 411 21.15 -42.72 57.32
CA GLY A 411 20.75 -41.39 56.84
C GLY A 411 21.63 -40.86 55.70
N GLY A 412 22.31 -41.75 54.98
CA GLY A 412 23.29 -41.40 53.94
C GLY A 412 22.66 -40.95 52.62
N ASP A 413 23.55 -40.66 51.67
CA ASP A 413 23.21 -40.25 50.29
C ASP A 413 23.75 -41.27 49.29
N ILE A 414 23.13 -41.35 48.11
CA ILE A 414 23.60 -42.14 46.96
C ILE A 414 23.87 -41.22 45.77
N ASP A 415 24.91 -41.51 45.00
CA ASP A 415 25.16 -40.82 43.73
C ASP A 415 24.29 -41.41 42.62
N LEU A 416 23.35 -40.62 42.12
CA LEU A 416 22.53 -40.99 40.97
C LEU A 416 23.19 -40.47 39.68
N PRO A 417 23.24 -41.27 38.59
CA PRO A 417 23.78 -40.82 37.30
C PRO A 417 22.86 -39.82 36.59
N VAL A 418 21.57 -39.83 36.93
CA VAL A 418 20.57 -38.90 36.44
C VAL A 418 19.72 -38.39 37.59
N THR A 419 19.29 -37.13 37.50
CA THR A 419 18.35 -36.52 38.45
C THR A 419 17.15 -35.93 37.73
N LEU A 420 16.10 -35.62 38.48
CA LEU A 420 14.91 -34.96 37.96
C LEU A 420 14.94 -33.47 38.26
N GLY A 421 14.46 -32.69 37.30
CA GLY A 421 14.33 -31.25 37.40
C GLY A 421 12.93 -30.75 37.07
N SER A 422 12.60 -29.56 37.53
CA SER A 422 11.36 -28.88 37.15
C SER A 422 11.60 -27.41 36.80
N LYS A 423 10.82 -26.90 35.85
CA LYS A 423 10.79 -25.50 35.45
C LYS A 423 9.34 -25.05 35.38
N THR A 424 9.00 -24.01 36.12
CA THR A 424 7.65 -23.44 36.07
C THR A 424 7.63 -22.14 35.27
N THR A 425 6.64 -22.06 34.38
CA THR A 425 6.25 -20.88 33.61
C THR A 425 4.87 -20.41 34.10
N GLN A 426 4.40 -19.25 33.64
CA GLN A 426 3.09 -18.72 34.04
C GLN A 426 1.93 -19.71 33.83
N ASN A 427 2.02 -20.57 32.80
CA ASN A 427 0.92 -21.42 32.37
C ASN A 427 1.22 -22.93 32.50
N ALA A 428 2.44 -23.32 32.87
CA ALA A 428 2.80 -24.74 33.01
C ALA A 428 4.02 -24.99 33.90
N THR A 429 4.05 -26.13 34.60
CA THR A 429 5.27 -26.70 35.19
C THR A 429 5.76 -27.86 34.34
N GLU A 430 6.92 -27.70 33.71
CA GLU A 430 7.58 -28.73 32.92
C GLU A 430 8.58 -29.52 33.80
N PHE A 431 8.69 -30.83 33.56
CA PHE A 431 9.61 -31.75 34.26
C PHE A 431 10.63 -32.34 33.29
N PHE A 432 11.85 -32.49 33.78
CA PHE A 432 13.04 -32.84 33.00
C PHE A 432 13.85 -33.94 33.67
N VAL A 433 14.57 -34.70 32.86
CA VAL A 433 15.66 -35.59 33.28
C VAL A 433 16.98 -34.92 32.94
N ALA A 434 17.96 -35.02 33.84
CA ALA A 434 19.25 -34.37 33.73
C ALA A 434 20.40 -35.32 34.08
N ALA A 435 21.51 -35.25 33.33
CA ALA A 435 22.71 -35.99 33.71
C ALA A 435 23.43 -35.26 34.84
N THR A 436 23.81 -35.98 35.87
CA THR A 436 24.49 -35.40 37.02
C THR A 436 25.98 -35.27 36.74
N ASN A 437 26.61 -34.19 37.20
CA ASN A 437 28.05 -33.97 37.04
C ASN A 437 28.74 -33.47 38.31
N GLY A 438 28.04 -33.50 39.45
CA GLY A 438 28.57 -33.16 40.77
C GLY A 438 28.94 -31.69 40.99
N THR A 439 28.87 -30.84 39.96
CA THR A 439 29.30 -29.43 40.01
C THR A 439 28.18 -28.46 39.64
N THR A 440 27.45 -28.73 38.56
CA THR A 440 26.34 -27.87 38.09
C THR A 440 24.97 -28.51 38.30
N ILE A 441 24.90 -29.85 38.23
CA ILE A 441 23.71 -30.64 38.54
C ILE A 441 24.09 -31.63 39.65
N PRO A 442 23.46 -31.56 40.83
CA PRO A 442 23.78 -32.42 41.97
C PRO A 442 23.62 -33.91 41.64
N SER A 443 24.61 -34.73 42.01
CA SER A 443 24.55 -36.21 41.90
C SER A 443 24.04 -36.88 43.16
N LYS A 444 24.27 -36.28 44.34
CA LYS A 444 23.89 -36.86 45.63
C LYS A 444 22.39 -36.72 45.89
N ALA A 445 21.74 -37.85 46.12
CA ALA A 445 20.35 -37.95 46.53
C ALA A 445 20.25 -38.57 47.94
N PRO A 446 19.62 -37.91 48.92
CA PRO A 446 19.45 -38.46 50.25
C PRO A 446 18.55 -39.70 50.26
N VAL A 447 18.95 -40.74 50.99
CA VAL A 447 18.17 -41.98 51.15
C VAL A 447 17.54 -41.99 52.54
N ARG A 448 16.22 -42.16 52.62
CA ARG A 448 15.46 -42.09 53.87
C ARG A 448 14.57 -43.31 54.05
N LEU A 449 14.58 -43.85 55.27
CA LEU A 449 13.72 -44.96 55.65
C LEU A 449 12.32 -44.46 55.96
N SER A 450 11.31 -45.13 55.41
CA SER A 450 9.92 -44.87 55.79
C SER A 450 9.58 -45.46 57.16
N THR A 451 8.71 -44.80 57.92
CA THR A 451 8.22 -45.26 59.22
C THR A 451 6.75 -45.68 59.09
N PHE A 452 6.40 -46.91 59.45
CA PHE A 452 5.01 -47.35 59.44
C PHE A 452 4.24 -46.72 60.60
N ASP A 453 3.12 -46.05 60.30
CA ASP A 453 2.20 -45.53 61.30
C ASP A 453 0.94 -46.41 61.36
N PRO A 454 0.79 -47.23 62.43
CA PRO A 454 -0.34 -48.16 62.56
C PRO A 454 -1.68 -47.45 62.78
N GLY A 455 -1.69 -46.21 63.31
CA GLY A 455 -2.92 -45.44 63.54
C GLY A 455 -3.55 -44.95 62.24
N ILE A 456 -2.73 -44.70 61.21
CA ILE A 456 -3.20 -44.35 59.88
C ILE A 456 -3.04 -45.46 58.83
N ASN A 457 -2.50 -46.61 59.23
CA ASN A 457 -2.19 -47.75 58.36
C ASN A 457 -1.44 -47.33 57.09
N ALA A 458 -0.41 -46.49 57.24
CA ALA A 458 0.36 -45.93 56.14
C ALA A 458 1.81 -45.69 56.54
N TYR A 459 2.74 -45.75 55.58
CA TYR A 459 4.13 -45.38 55.79
C TYR A 459 4.29 -43.86 55.69
N ARG A 460 5.01 -43.27 56.64
CA ARG A 460 5.35 -41.85 56.69
C ARG A 460 6.82 -41.63 56.38
N VAL A 461 7.12 -40.59 55.62
CA VAL A 461 8.49 -40.11 55.40
C VAL A 461 8.50 -38.59 55.40
N TYR A 462 9.55 -38.00 55.95
CA TYR A 462 9.76 -36.55 55.95
C TYR A 462 10.81 -36.17 54.93
N SER A 463 10.61 -35.03 54.27
CA SER A 463 11.62 -34.48 53.38
C SER A 463 12.84 -34.05 54.21
N PRO A 464 14.08 -34.35 53.75
CA PRO A 464 15.30 -33.84 54.37
C PRO A 464 15.38 -32.30 54.32
N ASP A 465 14.78 -31.70 53.29
CA ASP A 465 14.90 -30.28 52.95
C ASP A 465 13.72 -29.44 53.48
N ALA A 466 12.71 -30.06 54.11
CA ALA A 466 11.54 -29.36 54.62
C ALA A 466 10.93 -30.08 55.86
N PRO A 467 10.95 -29.47 57.06
CA PRO A 467 10.52 -30.14 58.29
C PRO A 467 9.00 -30.28 58.51
N SER A 468 8.12 -29.84 57.59
CA SER A 468 6.69 -29.64 57.90
C SER A 468 5.69 -30.40 57.03
N ILE A 469 6.13 -31.21 56.07
CA ILE A 469 5.21 -31.94 55.18
C ILE A 469 5.60 -33.41 55.13
N GLY A 470 5.07 -34.21 56.06
CA GLY A 470 5.16 -35.67 55.99
C GLY A 470 4.39 -36.20 54.78
N MET A 471 5.01 -37.07 54.00
CA MET A 471 4.38 -37.79 52.89
C MET A 471 3.87 -39.14 53.40
N THR A 472 2.66 -39.53 53.01
CA THR A 472 2.04 -40.79 53.43
C THR A 472 1.80 -41.74 52.26
N TRP A 473 2.34 -42.95 52.39
CA TRP A 473 2.25 -44.02 51.41
C TRP A 473 1.31 -45.11 51.93
N ILE A 474 0.24 -45.41 51.20
CA ILE A 474 -0.73 -46.42 51.61
C ILE A 474 -0.28 -47.79 51.08
N PRO A 475 0.13 -48.75 51.94
CA PRO A 475 0.64 -50.05 51.49
C PRO A 475 -0.44 -50.93 50.87
N ILE A 476 -0.02 -51.80 49.94
CA ILE A 476 -0.88 -52.80 49.29
C ILE A 476 -1.13 -54.00 50.21
N VAL A 477 -0.16 -54.32 51.07
CA VAL A 477 -0.20 -55.45 52.00
C VAL A 477 0.13 -54.95 53.40
N THR A 478 -0.70 -55.31 54.38
CA THR A 478 -0.42 -55.06 55.80
C THR A 478 0.70 -56.02 56.24
N PRO A 479 1.84 -55.55 56.79
CA PRO A 479 2.86 -56.45 57.30
C PRO A 479 2.27 -57.35 58.40
N GLY A 480 2.34 -58.67 58.21
CA GLY A 480 2.00 -59.66 59.24
C GLY A 480 0.66 -60.40 59.15
N ASN A 481 -0.20 -60.19 58.14
CA ASN A 481 -1.50 -60.87 58.07
C ASN A 481 -1.57 -61.97 57.00
N ALA A 482 -1.52 -63.24 57.43
CA ALA A 482 -1.98 -64.38 56.64
C ALA A 482 -3.51 -64.53 56.80
N SER A 483 -4.30 -63.87 55.97
CA SER A 483 -5.77 -63.98 56.01
C SER A 483 -6.40 -63.93 54.60
N THR A 484 -7.46 -64.71 54.39
CA THR A 484 -8.19 -64.91 53.12
C THR A 484 -9.45 -64.05 52.96
N THR A 485 -9.71 -63.10 53.87
CA THR A 485 -10.84 -62.17 53.75
C THR A 485 -10.52 -60.96 52.87
N ARG A 486 -11.50 -60.51 52.07
CA ARG A 486 -11.44 -59.32 51.19
C ARG A 486 -10.81 -58.13 51.94
N PRO A 487 -9.88 -57.39 51.31
CA PRO A 487 -9.18 -56.30 51.98
C PRO A 487 -10.20 -55.25 52.45
N PRO A 488 -10.00 -54.64 53.64
CA PRO A 488 -10.83 -53.52 54.07
C PRO A 488 -10.71 -52.40 53.03
N ALA A 489 -11.82 -51.73 52.75
CA ALA A 489 -11.90 -50.66 51.77
C ALA A 489 -10.75 -49.66 51.99
N GLY A 490 -9.80 -49.63 51.05
CA GLY A 490 -8.64 -48.74 51.11
C GLY A 490 -9.11 -47.30 51.30
N ARG A 491 -8.38 -46.53 52.11
CA ARG A 491 -8.68 -45.12 52.35
C ARG A 491 -8.80 -44.40 51.00
N LYS A 492 -9.84 -43.57 50.89
CA LYS A 492 -10.17 -42.83 49.68
C LYS A 492 -9.07 -41.81 49.40
N ILE A 493 -8.21 -42.12 48.42
CA ILE A 493 -7.26 -41.15 47.88
C ILE A 493 -8.06 -40.07 47.17
N ILE A 494 -7.84 -38.81 47.55
CA ILE A 494 -8.47 -37.68 46.87
C ILE A 494 -7.78 -37.54 45.51
N VAL A 495 -8.54 -37.84 44.46
CA VAL A 495 -8.11 -37.73 43.07
C VAL A 495 -8.52 -36.35 42.55
N TYR A 496 -7.54 -35.52 42.25
CA TYR A 496 -7.70 -34.13 41.83
C TYR A 496 -7.68 -34.03 40.30
N ASP A 497 -8.77 -33.54 39.70
CA ASP A 497 -8.96 -33.44 38.23
C ASP A 497 -8.78 -32.01 37.68
N GLY A 498 -8.24 -31.09 38.50
CA GLY A 498 -8.17 -29.66 38.17
C GLY A 498 -6.90 -29.20 37.43
N THR A 499 -5.93 -30.08 37.19
CA THR A 499 -4.69 -29.77 36.42
C THR A 499 -4.50 -30.84 35.36
N THR A 500 -4.23 -30.45 34.11
CA THR A 500 -4.01 -31.42 33.02
C THR A 500 -2.55 -31.82 32.97
N VAL A 501 -2.28 -33.13 32.99
CA VAL A 501 -0.94 -33.69 32.77
C VAL A 501 -0.75 -33.95 31.27
N ALA A 502 0.36 -33.48 30.70
CA ALA A 502 0.76 -33.75 29.33
C ALA A 502 2.12 -34.47 29.30
N ALA A 503 2.26 -35.48 28.44
CA ALA A 503 3.56 -36.06 28.12
C ALA A 503 4.29 -35.14 27.13
N LEU A 504 5.59 -34.91 27.34
CA LEU A 504 6.42 -34.16 26.41
C LEU A 504 7.30 -35.13 25.62
N GLU A 505 7.33 -35.00 24.30
CA GLU A 505 8.22 -35.78 23.45
C GLU A 505 9.64 -35.21 23.52
N GLY A 506 10.45 -35.74 24.45
CA GLY A 506 11.90 -35.82 24.33
C GLY A 506 12.65 -34.54 23.95
N ARG A 507 12.18 -33.35 24.33
CA ARG A 507 12.82 -32.07 23.98
C ARG A 507 14.21 -32.01 24.63
N ILE A 508 15.25 -32.11 23.82
CA ILE A 508 16.66 -32.06 24.26
C ILE A 508 17.09 -30.59 24.35
N ASP A 509 17.51 -30.17 25.54
CA ASP A 509 18.17 -28.89 25.78
C ASP A 509 19.66 -29.14 26.03
N THR A 510 20.50 -28.84 25.03
CA THR A 510 21.95 -29.10 25.04
C THR A 510 22.77 -27.97 25.66
N HIS A 511 22.13 -26.81 25.90
CA HIS A 511 22.73 -25.61 26.49
C HIS A 511 21.73 -24.92 27.44
N PRO A 512 21.24 -25.62 28.47
CA PRO A 512 20.19 -25.10 29.33
C PRO A 512 20.69 -23.94 30.19
N GLU A 513 19.85 -22.92 30.34
CA GLU A 513 20.01 -21.92 31.40
C GLU A 513 19.71 -22.59 32.75
N LEU A 514 20.69 -23.25 33.36
CA LEU A 514 20.51 -24.06 34.57
C LEU A 514 19.83 -23.30 35.73
N ASP A 515 20.01 -21.98 35.81
CA ASP A 515 19.34 -21.09 36.77
C ASP A 515 17.80 -21.09 36.67
N ALA A 516 17.24 -21.55 35.54
CA ALA A 516 15.80 -21.65 35.32
C ALA A 516 15.19 -22.98 35.80
N TYR A 517 16.03 -23.94 36.21
CA TYR A 517 15.63 -25.28 36.60
C TYR A 517 15.92 -25.51 38.07
N SER A 518 15.00 -26.21 38.74
CA SER A 518 15.24 -26.72 40.08
C SER A 518 15.48 -28.22 40.01
N PHE A 519 16.59 -28.66 40.59
CA PHE A 519 16.97 -30.06 40.74
C PHE A 519 17.04 -30.42 42.22
N GLY A 520 16.61 -31.63 42.56
CA GLY A 520 16.61 -32.09 43.94
C GLY A 520 15.48 -33.07 44.21
N GLY A 521 15.62 -33.82 45.29
CA GLY A 521 14.70 -34.88 45.67
C GLY A 521 15.40 -35.88 46.57
N PHE A 522 14.63 -36.81 47.11
CA PHE A 522 15.14 -37.83 48.02
C PHE A 522 14.53 -39.19 47.68
N ILE A 523 15.23 -40.25 48.08
CA ILE A 523 14.81 -41.63 47.89
C ILE A 523 14.16 -42.12 49.18
N THR A 524 12.95 -42.64 49.06
CA THR A 524 12.26 -43.34 50.14
C THR A 524 12.45 -44.84 49.99
N VAL A 525 13.00 -45.48 51.01
CA VAL A 525 13.15 -46.92 51.12
C VAL A 525 12.08 -47.47 52.08
N PHE A 526 11.41 -48.53 51.67
CA PHE A 526 10.39 -49.21 52.45
C PHE A 526 10.92 -50.55 52.95
N PRO A 527 10.44 -51.06 54.11
CA PRO A 527 10.74 -52.42 54.54
C PRO A 527 10.39 -53.44 53.45
N VAL A 528 11.21 -54.47 53.27
CA VAL A 528 11.05 -55.45 52.18
C VAL A 528 9.70 -56.17 52.23
N GLU A 529 9.14 -56.33 53.43
CA GLU A 529 7.85 -56.97 53.69
C GLU A 529 6.66 -56.13 53.20
N SER A 530 6.87 -54.84 52.94
CA SER A 530 5.84 -53.93 52.43
C SER A 530 5.49 -54.19 50.95
N GLY A 531 6.39 -54.84 50.20
CA GLY A 531 6.27 -55.02 48.75
C GLY A 531 6.38 -53.72 47.94
N ILE A 532 6.80 -52.61 48.56
CA ILE A 532 6.91 -51.30 47.91
C ILE A 532 8.35 -51.11 47.42
N PRO A 533 8.58 -50.92 46.10
CA PRO A 533 9.93 -50.63 45.60
C PRO A 533 10.40 -49.24 46.09
N PRO A 534 11.71 -48.97 46.14
CA PRO A 534 12.22 -47.64 46.47
C PRO A 534 11.68 -46.57 45.52
N ILE A 535 11.34 -45.39 46.06
CA ILE A 535 10.68 -44.31 45.31
C ILE A 535 11.53 -43.04 45.40
N PHE A 536 11.83 -42.44 44.26
CA PHE A 536 12.42 -41.10 44.20
C PHE A 536 11.30 -40.07 44.19
N THR A 537 11.35 -39.10 45.11
CA THR A 537 10.39 -37.98 45.18
C THR A 537 11.12 -36.65 45.09
N MET A 538 10.67 -35.81 44.17
CA MET A 538 11.11 -34.42 44.09
C MET A 538 9.97 -33.46 44.44
N PHE A 539 10.32 -32.35 45.08
CA PHE A 539 9.42 -31.22 45.29
C PHE A 539 9.79 -30.06 44.36
N ARG A 540 8.81 -29.22 44.05
CA ARG A 540 9.03 -27.94 43.38
C ARG A 540 9.81 -26.98 44.31
N ASP A 541 10.74 -26.21 43.75
CA ASP A 541 11.46 -25.13 44.46
C ASP A 541 10.57 -23.90 44.66
N ARG A 542 10.55 -23.39 45.90
CA ARG A 542 9.82 -22.19 46.32
C ARG A 542 10.21 -20.93 45.53
N ARG A 543 11.41 -20.88 44.96
CA ARG A 543 11.84 -19.78 44.05
C ARG A 543 11.00 -19.67 42.78
N GLN A 544 10.27 -20.73 42.44
CA GLN A 544 9.37 -20.74 41.30
C GLN A 544 7.96 -20.27 41.65
N ASP A 545 7.62 -20.10 42.92
CA ASP A 545 6.29 -19.65 43.34
C ASP A 545 6.16 -18.13 43.15
N PRO A 546 4.98 -17.63 42.77
CA PRO A 546 4.74 -16.20 42.73
C PRO A 546 4.83 -15.62 44.15
N GLY A 547 5.28 -14.38 44.25
CA GLY A 547 5.33 -13.70 45.53
C GLY A 547 5.54 -12.20 45.39
N VAL A 548 5.25 -11.50 46.48
CA VAL A 548 5.36 -10.05 46.56
C VAL A 548 6.70 -9.70 47.19
N ALA A 549 7.43 -8.77 46.59
CA ALA A 549 8.66 -8.30 47.19
C ALA A 549 8.38 -7.45 48.45
N THR A 550 8.98 -7.88 49.55
CA THR A 550 8.86 -7.27 50.88
C THR A 550 10.22 -6.77 51.35
N GLY A 551 10.24 -5.92 52.38
CA GLY A 551 11.49 -5.42 52.95
C GLY A 551 11.94 -4.06 52.41
N ASN A 552 12.91 -3.47 53.09
CA ASN A 552 13.28 -2.06 52.90
C ASN A 552 14.60 -1.86 52.13
N GLY A 553 15.45 -2.88 52.07
CA GLY A 553 16.81 -2.71 51.59
C GLY A 553 17.63 -1.83 52.55
N GLN A 554 18.83 -1.43 52.10
CA GLN A 554 19.73 -0.60 52.90
C GLN A 554 20.22 0.60 52.09
N VAL A 555 20.46 1.73 52.76
CA VAL A 555 21.12 2.88 52.13
C VAL A 555 22.56 2.50 51.82
N VAL A 556 22.96 2.63 50.56
CA VAL A 556 24.31 2.30 50.09
C VAL A 556 25.01 3.55 49.61
N SER A 557 26.33 3.62 49.80
CA SER A 557 27.16 4.74 49.34
C SER A 557 28.53 4.24 48.92
N GLY A 558 29.21 4.96 48.02
CA GLY A 558 30.54 4.56 47.54
C GLY A 558 30.50 3.29 46.68
N ASN A 559 31.50 2.42 46.81
CA ASN A 559 31.60 1.16 46.06
C ASN A 559 30.68 0.08 46.66
N TRP A 560 29.41 0.09 46.25
CA TRP A 560 28.35 -0.76 46.79
C TRP A 560 28.66 -2.26 46.60
N LEU A 561 29.03 -2.68 45.39
CA LEU A 561 29.35 -4.08 45.11
C LEU A 561 30.70 -4.54 45.68
N GLY A 562 31.49 -3.63 46.28
CA GLY A 562 32.70 -4.02 47.02
C GLY A 562 32.40 -4.98 48.17
N ALA A 563 31.22 -4.88 48.79
CA ALA A 563 30.78 -5.79 49.85
C ALA A 563 30.34 -7.18 49.34
N ALA A 564 30.16 -7.37 48.03
CA ALA A 564 29.73 -8.66 47.49
C ALA A 564 30.83 -9.75 47.54
N SER A 565 32.09 -9.36 47.74
CA SER A 565 33.23 -10.28 47.98
C SER A 565 33.48 -10.53 49.47
N THR A 566 32.55 -10.17 50.38
CA THR A 566 32.65 -10.48 51.82
C THR A 566 31.57 -11.48 52.24
N PRO A 567 31.73 -12.18 53.39
CA PRO A 567 30.74 -13.17 53.87
C PRO A 567 29.32 -12.60 54.08
N GLN A 568 29.22 -11.29 54.34
CA GLN A 568 27.93 -10.62 54.56
C GLN A 568 27.21 -10.29 53.25
N GLY A 569 27.93 -10.25 52.12
CA GLY A 569 27.43 -9.83 50.82
C GLY A 569 27.01 -8.35 50.76
N ALA A 570 26.77 -7.83 49.56
CA ALA A 570 26.26 -6.48 49.38
C ALA A 570 24.72 -6.47 49.56
N PRO A 571 24.16 -5.55 50.36
CA PRO A 571 22.71 -5.45 50.55
C PRO A 571 22.02 -4.91 49.29
N ILE A 572 20.71 -5.12 49.18
CA ILE A 572 19.90 -4.49 48.14
C ILE A 572 19.75 -2.98 48.46
N PRO A 573 20.09 -2.06 47.53
CA PRO A 573 19.96 -0.61 47.73
C PRO A 573 18.52 -0.20 48.00
N ALA A 574 18.30 0.66 49.00
CA ALA A 574 16.97 1.15 49.39
C ALA A 574 16.21 1.76 48.21
N GLN A 575 16.87 2.57 47.37
CA GLN A 575 16.26 3.17 46.17
C GLN A 575 15.80 2.16 45.10
N VAL A 576 16.39 0.97 45.08
CA VAL A 576 15.96 -0.15 44.22
C VAL A 576 14.87 -0.95 44.93
N ALA A 577 15.00 -1.17 46.24
CA ALA A 577 14.01 -1.84 47.06
C ALA A 577 12.66 -1.11 47.03
N ASP A 578 12.63 0.22 47.10
CA ASP A 578 11.40 1.01 47.01
C ASP A 578 10.64 0.79 45.69
N LYS A 579 11.37 0.55 44.59
CA LYS A 579 10.78 0.27 43.26
C LYS A 579 10.38 -1.19 43.08
N LEU A 580 10.82 -2.08 43.97
CA LEU A 580 10.47 -3.51 43.97
C LEU A 580 9.35 -3.79 44.97
N ARG A 581 9.33 -3.10 46.11
CA ARG A 581 8.41 -3.33 47.23
C ARG A 581 6.95 -3.25 46.77
N GLY A 582 6.15 -4.23 47.19
CA GLY A 582 4.74 -4.31 46.82
C GLY A 582 4.47 -4.79 45.39
N ARG A 583 5.51 -5.00 44.57
CA ARG A 583 5.35 -5.61 43.26
C ARG A 583 5.30 -7.13 43.39
N GLU A 584 4.38 -7.71 42.64
CA GLU A 584 4.26 -9.15 42.50
C GLU A 584 5.17 -9.66 41.37
N PHE A 585 5.86 -10.76 41.64
CA PHE A 585 6.73 -11.45 40.70
C PHE A 585 6.23 -12.89 40.52
N SER A 586 6.18 -13.36 39.27
CA SER A 586 5.73 -14.72 38.96
C SER A 586 6.71 -15.82 39.38
N ASN A 587 7.99 -15.47 39.53
CA ASN A 587 9.07 -16.32 40.01
C ASN A 587 10.29 -15.44 40.35
N PHE A 588 11.26 -16.00 41.08
CA PHE A 588 12.47 -15.29 41.52
C PHE A 588 13.35 -14.82 40.36
N ARG A 589 13.29 -15.48 39.19
CA ARG A 589 14.00 -15.02 37.99
C ARG A 589 13.47 -13.66 37.52
N THR A 590 12.15 -13.50 37.43
CA THR A 590 11.54 -12.21 37.06
C THR A 590 11.90 -11.12 38.06
N PHE A 591 11.97 -11.46 39.35
CA PHE A 591 12.50 -10.56 40.40
C PHE A 591 13.95 -10.17 40.09
N ARG A 592 14.86 -11.12 39.87
CA ARG A 592 16.27 -10.88 39.56
C ARG A 592 16.46 -10.04 38.31
N GLU A 593 15.72 -10.33 37.24
CA GLU A 593 15.78 -9.57 35.99
C GLU A 593 15.32 -8.13 36.17
N THR A 594 14.23 -7.95 36.92
CA THR A 594 13.71 -6.61 37.25
C THR A 594 14.69 -5.85 38.13
N PHE A 595 15.27 -6.51 39.14
CA PHE A 595 16.28 -5.94 40.00
C PHE A 595 17.46 -5.37 39.19
N TRP A 596 18.06 -6.16 38.29
CA TRP A 596 19.19 -5.68 37.48
C TRP A 596 18.81 -4.57 36.50
N LYS A 597 17.60 -4.62 35.91
CA LYS A 597 17.09 -3.52 35.08
C LYS A 597 16.94 -2.21 35.87
N LEU A 598 16.46 -2.29 37.12
CA LEU A 598 16.34 -1.13 37.99
C LEU A 598 17.71 -0.55 38.35
N VAL A 599 18.69 -1.41 38.65
CA VAL A 599 20.09 -0.99 38.90
C VAL A 599 20.69 -0.30 37.66
N ALA A 600 20.45 -0.83 36.46
CA ALA A 600 20.94 -0.22 35.21
C ALA A 600 20.27 1.12 34.87
N ASN A 601 19.05 1.35 35.34
CA ASN A 601 18.31 2.59 35.13
C ASN A 601 18.55 3.63 36.23
N ASP A 602 19.27 3.28 37.29
CA ASP A 602 19.62 4.18 38.37
C ASP A 602 20.94 4.91 38.03
N PRO A 603 20.93 6.25 37.89
CA PRO A 603 22.12 7.00 37.50
C PRO A 603 23.29 6.87 38.48
N GLU A 604 23.04 6.68 39.77
CA GLU A 604 24.09 6.59 40.79
C GLU A 604 24.71 5.19 40.84
N LEU A 605 23.89 4.14 40.72
CA LEU A 605 24.36 2.75 40.76
C LEU A 605 25.00 2.33 39.43
N LYS A 606 24.43 2.73 38.30
CA LYS A 606 24.92 2.38 36.95
C LYS A 606 26.38 2.80 36.73
N ASN A 607 26.80 3.94 37.27
CA ASN A 607 28.15 4.49 37.10
C ASN A 607 29.25 3.62 37.72
N GLN A 608 28.90 2.62 38.54
CA GLN A 608 29.85 1.67 39.14
C GLN A 608 30.17 0.49 38.19
N PHE A 609 29.53 0.42 37.02
CA PHE A 609 29.66 -0.70 36.08
C PHE A 609 30.30 -0.26 34.76
N ILE A 610 31.10 -1.16 34.16
CA ILE A 610 31.56 -1.01 32.78
C ILE A 610 30.37 -1.13 31.81
N GLU A 611 30.52 -0.55 30.62
CA GLU A 611 29.45 -0.48 29.60
C GLU A 611 28.85 -1.86 29.26
N THR A 612 29.68 -2.89 29.07
CA THR A 612 29.22 -4.26 28.84
C THR A 612 28.31 -4.80 29.95
N ASN A 613 28.61 -4.48 31.22
CA ASN A 613 27.78 -4.89 32.34
C ASN A 613 26.46 -4.12 32.39
N VAL A 614 26.47 -2.83 32.02
CA VAL A 614 25.24 -2.03 31.89
C VAL A 614 24.32 -2.64 30.84
N GLU A 615 24.84 -3.05 29.68
CA GLU A 615 24.06 -3.68 28.62
C GLU A 615 23.43 -5.00 29.06
N GLU A 616 24.19 -5.85 29.74
CA GLU A 616 23.68 -7.10 30.33
C GLU A 616 22.52 -6.83 31.30
N MET A 617 22.69 -5.85 32.19
CA MET A 617 21.68 -5.49 33.19
C MET A 617 20.43 -4.86 32.57
N LYS A 618 20.56 -4.04 31.51
CA LYS A 618 19.41 -3.56 30.72
C LYS A 618 18.61 -4.72 30.12
N GLY A 619 19.30 -5.79 29.73
CA GLY A 619 18.70 -7.06 29.30
C GLY A 619 18.09 -7.90 30.45
N GLY A 620 18.25 -7.51 31.71
CA GLY A 620 17.85 -8.28 32.89
C GLY A 620 18.86 -9.35 33.33
N ARG A 621 20.04 -9.40 32.70
CA ARG A 621 21.09 -10.36 33.08
C ARG A 621 21.95 -9.77 34.20
N ALA A 622 22.49 -10.64 35.04
CA ALA A 622 23.43 -10.22 36.09
C ALA A 622 24.75 -9.73 35.46
N PRO A 623 25.39 -8.70 36.05
CA PRO A 623 26.68 -8.21 35.59
C PRO A 623 27.81 -9.21 35.88
N PHE A 624 28.86 -9.19 35.07
CA PHE A 624 30.05 -10.03 35.25
C PHE A 624 30.86 -9.57 36.48
N VAL A 625 31.39 -10.54 37.22
CA VAL A 625 32.37 -10.30 38.30
C VAL A 625 33.80 -10.20 37.76
N ARG A 626 34.71 -9.64 38.56
CA ARG A 626 36.15 -9.63 38.27
C ARG A 626 36.67 -11.06 38.15
N LYS A 627 37.69 -11.29 37.33
CA LYS A 627 38.22 -12.64 37.05
C LYS A 627 38.61 -13.41 38.32
N ILE A 628 39.10 -12.72 39.34
CA ILE A 628 39.50 -13.30 40.64
C ILE A 628 38.33 -13.79 41.50
N ASP A 629 37.13 -13.25 41.28
CA ASP A 629 35.92 -13.51 42.05
C ASP A 629 35.02 -14.59 41.40
N ARG A 630 35.47 -15.18 40.28
CA ARG A 630 34.77 -16.23 39.53
C ARG A 630 35.00 -17.61 40.16
N GLN A 631 34.05 -18.52 40.00
CA GLN A 631 34.14 -19.92 40.45
C GLN A 631 33.74 -20.85 39.30
N GLY A 632 34.71 -21.51 38.66
CA GLY A 632 34.46 -22.35 37.49
C GLY A 632 33.73 -21.61 36.36
N GLY A 633 32.58 -22.14 35.93
CA GLY A 633 31.70 -21.52 34.93
C GLY A 633 30.84 -20.36 35.45
N GLN A 634 30.81 -20.12 36.77
CA GLN A 634 30.04 -19.04 37.38
C GLN A 634 30.86 -17.74 37.33
N VAL A 635 30.39 -16.81 36.49
CA VAL A 635 31.14 -15.58 36.14
C VAL A 635 30.37 -14.29 36.39
N LYS A 636 29.16 -14.37 36.96
CA LYS A 636 28.25 -13.24 37.19
C LYS A 636 27.88 -13.11 38.67
N PHE A 637 27.47 -11.93 39.10
CA PHE A 637 26.99 -11.72 40.47
C PHE A 637 25.72 -12.53 40.75
N GLU A 638 25.59 -13.05 41.97
CA GLU A 638 24.51 -13.95 42.36
C GLU A 638 23.68 -13.33 43.51
N LEU A 639 22.37 -13.60 43.51
CA LEU A 639 21.49 -13.21 44.61
C LEU A 639 21.38 -14.37 45.60
N HIS A 640 22.07 -14.23 46.73
CA HIS A 640 22.11 -15.17 47.83
C HIS A 640 21.02 -14.84 48.86
N HIS A 641 20.47 -15.86 49.52
CA HIS A 641 19.51 -15.69 50.61
C HIS A 641 20.22 -16.03 51.91
N MET A 642 20.25 -15.08 52.86
CA MET A 642 20.94 -15.23 54.15
C MET A 642 20.30 -16.34 54.98
N GLU A 643 18.99 -16.30 55.16
CA GLU A 643 18.22 -17.44 55.62
C GLU A 643 17.88 -18.31 54.40
N HIS A 644 18.44 -19.51 54.38
CA HIS A 644 18.22 -20.44 53.27
C HIS A 644 16.73 -20.72 53.10
N ILE A 645 16.28 -20.74 51.84
CA ILE A 645 14.88 -21.01 51.49
C ILE A 645 14.44 -22.41 51.95
N SER A 646 15.36 -23.38 51.96
CA SER A 646 15.14 -24.74 52.51
C SER A 646 14.93 -24.73 54.03
N LYS A 647 15.49 -23.77 54.74
CA LYS A 647 15.32 -23.59 56.20
C LYS A 647 14.12 -22.71 56.56
N GLY A 648 13.31 -22.31 55.58
CA GLY A 648 12.12 -21.49 55.78
C GLY A 648 12.24 -20.03 55.31
N GLY A 649 13.44 -19.58 54.94
CA GLY A 649 13.71 -18.19 54.56
C GLY A 649 12.82 -17.65 53.45
N GLU A 650 12.53 -16.35 53.52
CA GLU A 650 11.68 -15.65 52.55
C GLU A 650 12.36 -15.56 51.17
N VAL A 651 11.63 -15.93 50.12
CA VAL A 651 12.11 -15.91 48.72
C VAL A 651 12.19 -14.48 48.16
N TYR A 652 11.20 -13.64 48.46
CA TYR A 652 11.10 -12.26 47.95
C TYR A 652 11.36 -11.20 49.02
N GLY A 653 11.80 -11.63 50.20
CA GLY A 653 12.22 -10.73 51.27
C GLY A 653 13.52 -10.05 50.88
N ILE A 654 13.46 -8.80 50.44
CA ILE A 654 14.60 -8.00 50.00
C ILE A 654 15.69 -7.96 51.08
N ASP A 655 15.28 -7.90 52.35
CA ASP A 655 16.20 -7.86 53.50
C ASP A 655 16.88 -9.21 53.76
N ASN A 656 16.30 -10.31 53.27
CA ASN A 656 16.90 -11.65 53.27
C ASN A 656 17.88 -11.85 52.09
N ILE A 657 17.88 -10.97 51.09
CA ILE A 657 18.69 -11.12 49.88
C ILE A 657 20.00 -10.32 49.98
N ARG A 658 21.11 -10.95 49.58
CA ARG A 658 22.43 -10.33 49.43
C ARG A 658 23.02 -10.62 48.07
N ILE A 659 23.79 -9.69 47.55
CA ILE A 659 24.56 -9.90 46.31
C ILE A 659 25.93 -10.43 46.71
N ALA A 660 26.28 -11.58 46.15
CA ALA A 660 27.54 -12.24 46.39
C ALA A 660 28.27 -12.49 45.06
N THR A 661 29.60 -12.54 45.11
CA THR A 661 30.38 -13.11 44.01
C THR A 661 30.28 -14.64 44.04
N PRO A 662 30.39 -15.34 42.89
CA PRO A 662 30.31 -16.80 42.85
C PRO A 662 31.29 -17.49 43.80
N ARG A 663 32.53 -16.98 43.87
CA ARG A 663 33.53 -17.51 44.79
C ARG A 663 33.08 -17.36 46.24
N GLN A 664 32.66 -16.17 46.65
CA GLN A 664 32.20 -15.91 48.00
C GLN A 664 30.93 -16.70 48.36
N HIS A 665 29.98 -16.82 47.42
CA HIS A 665 28.77 -17.59 47.60
C HIS A 665 29.08 -19.09 47.85
N SER A 666 30.05 -19.64 47.10
CA SER A 666 30.52 -21.02 47.32
C SER A 666 31.20 -21.22 48.69
N GLU A 667 31.95 -20.21 49.15
CA GLU A 667 32.64 -20.25 50.45
C GLU A 667 31.65 -20.15 51.62
N ILE A 668 30.57 -19.35 51.50
CA ILE A 668 29.48 -19.28 52.49
C ILE A 668 28.84 -20.67 52.68
N HIS A 669 28.49 -21.36 51.59
CA HIS A 669 27.88 -22.70 51.67
C HIS A 669 28.87 -23.80 52.09
N ARG A 670 30.18 -23.57 51.98
CA ARG A 670 31.20 -24.52 52.44
C ARG A 670 31.41 -24.46 53.96
N GLY A 671 31.16 -23.30 54.58
CA GLY A 671 31.32 -23.08 56.03
C GLY A 671 30.11 -23.47 56.89
N GLU A 672 28.97 -23.78 56.28
CA GLU A 672 27.73 -24.19 56.97
C GLU A 672 27.51 -25.71 57.05
N ASN A 673 28.47 -26.53 56.61
CA ASN A 673 28.44 -27.99 56.69
C ASN A 673 28.98 -28.54 58.00
#